data_AF-A0A1I7IHT9-F1
#
_entry.id   AF-A0A1I7IHT9-F1
#
_cell.length_a   1.000
_cell.length_b   1.000
_cell.length_c   1.000
_cell.angle_alpha   90.00
_cell.angle_beta   90.00
_cell.angle_gamma   90.00
#
_symmetry.space_group_name_H-M   'P 1'
#
loop_
_entity.id
_entity.type
_entity.pdbx_description
1 polymer ?
#
loop_
_entity_poly.entity_id
_entity_poly.type
_entity_poly.pdbx_seq_one_letter_code
_entity_poly.pdbx_strand_id
1 'polypeptide(L)'
;MTSRRQCKSSIRRVAAAVTAALAMLPSGTGLAQPLPAPPAWSSSSQVPLATEAAMAPLHSLPPISSASVQTADASATPGWTVRPAVQKAAATVHDGPVLVAGSAWRTVPYLVYGGTTYFGIWYLQQLLRAYGIDSGWNGTRLTLAGFPKPVAATVTVSGSPAPGVGALWVQGQAYVDVSAIARQAGGTVSVSGQAVSITLPRAAAPSPVSSGVARPVARTATVHPAVSRAVAVSGFQANGEVYVGSQLWRRVPVVYSGGTSFFGVWYFQQFLQAYGIHSTWDGKQLAIDDLPRVIPQASITVDGADPLSGAAVAWQGHWYVPASALTAAGVPVEVQVDDSAAGPGEGAAGGADPGAQDGTAGGPGTSANPSGVASGQTGPLVTLRGRLVFDGASYSVQQISLRDVQTHAHYYTDVQADGSFSIPVPPGQYEVFAAIGQGEAVYLLQPFTVPAGSPGQQALDVHLPALPQGSRLAVAHADVIAWDKGVSAMDLQSVADLFEHVYPEVASATGLAEQSRIQVTLYSSADAYKQHFLQEGYSAGEAASLAENSVAAEEGLNQISVLLPALHQTDGLNVMVHELTHALVATVSSAIPSWANEGLAWEMGVDAELDGSQDPVLTSAIPWSNWMDTLTHQRAGDLRPLGQADPLDTAYNVELQDYWAMHQLITRFGLPAVMRYVRAIDHDPDAFSHTFGMSFDAFANQVQASLAQQAAQSDAGFTMRLAVLAGGPDTVYITSPAGRAFQVSGLAPGHTYDITCRADGTVQAAAGLRVAAASGVGGPDGVWFVQLKTSGSLPWQGIALDDQFGIPYVVQAVLYDSAGQPAHAYPATAVSGGLQVVGLTPLH
;
A
#
# COMPACT_ATOMS: atom_id res chain seq x y z
N MET A 1 -15.78 -28.63 30.41
CA MET A 1 -16.82 -28.60 29.35
C MET A 1 -17.70 -27.34 29.36
N THR A 2 -17.49 -26.38 30.29
CA THR A 2 -18.24 -25.12 30.37
C THR A 2 -17.48 -23.87 29.89
N SER A 3 -16.16 -23.92 29.68
CA SER A 3 -15.39 -22.77 29.13
C SER A 3 -15.43 -22.64 27.60
N ARG A 4 -15.87 -23.68 26.87
CA ARG A 4 -16.06 -23.63 25.40
C ARG A 4 -17.31 -22.85 24.96
N ARG A 5 -18.12 -22.30 25.88
CA ARG A 5 -19.35 -21.55 25.53
C ARG A 5 -19.16 -20.03 25.44
N GLN A 6 -18.09 -19.46 25.99
CA GLN A 6 -17.87 -18.00 25.98
C GLN A 6 -17.08 -17.49 24.75
N CYS A 7 -16.22 -18.31 24.13
CA CYS A 7 -15.62 -17.99 22.82
C CYS A 7 -16.60 -18.07 21.63
N LYS A 8 -17.79 -18.65 21.81
CA LYS A 8 -18.81 -18.78 20.74
C LYS A 8 -19.54 -17.47 20.43
N SER A 9 -19.13 -16.33 20.98
CA SER A 9 -19.85 -15.05 20.87
C SER A 9 -19.36 -14.17 19.71
N SER A 10 -18.11 -14.34 19.29
CA SER A 10 -17.47 -13.61 18.18
C SER A 10 -17.74 -14.30 16.84
N ILE A 11 -17.65 -15.64 16.83
CA ILE A 11 -17.87 -16.54 15.69
C ILE A 11 -19.36 -16.69 15.29
N ARG A 12 -20.29 -16.09 16.03
CA ARG A 12 -21.74 -16.12 15.72
C ARG A 12 -22.18 -15.16 14.60
N ARG A 13 -21.27 -14.39 13.96
CA ARG A 13 -21.66 -13.09 13.35
C ARG A 13 -20.92 -12.69 12.06
N VAL A 14 -20.62 -13.58 11.10
CA VAL A 14 -19.85 -13.19 9.88
C VAL A 14 -20.27 -13.96 8.61
N ALA A 15 -21.48 -13.82 8.03
CA ALA A 15 -21.86 -14.71 6.88
C ALA A 15 -22.92 -14.30 5.83
N ALA A 16 -23.29 -13.04 5.54
CA ALA A 16 -24.30 -12.78 4.48
C ALA A 16 -24.09 -11.58 3.54
N ALA A 17 -22.85 -11.15 3.33
CA ALA A 17 -22.58 -9.92 2.58
C ALA A 17 -22.39 -10.03 1.05
N VAL A 18 -22.15 -11.22 0.47
CA VAL A 18 -21.48 -11.31 -0.85
C VAL A 18 -22.42 -11.59 -2.05
N THR A 19 -23.71 -11.85 -1.84
CA THR A 19 -24.62 -12.19 -2.96
C THR A 19 -25.14 -10.98 -3.77
N ALA A 20 -24.91 -9.72 -3.36
CA ALA A 20 -25.44 -8.55 -4.09
C ALA A 20 -24.59 -8.08 -5.30
N ALA A 21 -23.28 -8.35 -5.33
CA ALA A 21 -22.39 -7.81 -6.36
C ALA A 21 -22.20 -8.71 -7.61
N LEU A 22 -22.50 -10.01 -7.53
CA LEU A 22 -22.24 -10.98 -8.62
C LEU A 22 -23.50 -11.51 -9.35
N ALA A 23 -24.71 -11.03 -9.00
CA ALA A 23 -25.97 -11.53 -9.56
C ALA A 23 -26.74 -10.54 -10.48
N MET A 24 -26.15 -9.42 -10.90
CA MET A 24 -26.78 -8.49 -11.85
C MET A 24 -26.51 -8.87 -13.32
N LEU A 25 -27.10 -9.99 -13.77
CA LEU A 25 -27.35 -10.26 -15.19
C LEU A 25 -28.84 -10.64 -15.37
N PRO A 26 -29.66 -9.84 -16.09
CA PRO A 26 -31.03 -10.22 -16.36
C PRO A 26 -31.09 -11.29 -17.47
N SER A 27 -31.52 -12.49 -17.10
CA SER A 27 -32.02 -13.46 -18.07
C SER A 27 -33.38 -13.01 -18.58
N GLY A 28 -33.42 -12.50 -19.81
CA GLY A 28 -34.67 -12.15 -20.47
C GLY A 28 -35.44 -13.40 -20.91
N THR A 29 -36.67 -13.57 -20.44
CA THR A 29 -37.83 -13.93 -21.27
C THR A 29 -39.10 -13.39 -20.62
N GLY A 30 -39.89 -12.63 -21.39
CA GLY A 30 -41.10 -11.98 -20.90
C GLY A 30 -42.28 -12.94 -20.73
N LEU A 31 -43.24 -12.52 -19.90
CA LEU A 31 -44.68 -12.46 -20.19
C LEU A 31 -45.38 -11.75 -19.02
N ALA A 32 -46.13 -10.70 -19.35
CA ALA A 32 -46.93 -9.91 -18.42
C ALA A 32 -48.11 -10.71 -17.86
N GLN A 33 -48.45 -10.54 -16.57
CA GLN A 33 -49.80 -10.53 -15.98
C GLN A 33 -49.77 -10.11 -14.48
N PRO A 34 -50.88 -9.57 -13.91
CA PRO A 34 -50.82 -8.62 -12.78
C PRO A 34 -50.93 -9.26 -11.38
N LEU A 35 -50.35 -8.56 -10.40
CA LEU A 35 -50.36 -8.82 -8.96
C LEU A 35 -51.76 -8.70 -8.32
N PRO A 36 -52.10 -9.52 -7.31
CA PRO A 36 -53.09 -9.16 -6.30
C PRO A 36 -52.44 -8.61 -5.02
N ALA A 37 -53.15 -7.68 -4.38
CA ALA A 37 -52.75 -6.90 -3.20
C ALA A 37 -52.43 -7.74 -1.93
N PRO A 38 -51.59 -7.23 -1.02
CA PRO A 38 -51.31 -7.88 0.26
C PRO A 38 -52.43 -7.63 1.30
N PRO A 39 -52.75 -8.59 2.18
CA PRO A 39 -53.66 -8.36 3.29
C PRO A 39 -52.95 -7.65 4.45
N ALA A 40 -53.61 -6.60 4.94
CA ALA A 40 -53.27 -5.88 6.16
C ALA A 40 -53.34 -6.80 7.39
N TRP A 41 -52.29 -6.82 8.20
CA TRP A 41 -52.32 -7.37 9.55
C TRP A 41 -51.87 -6.33 10.57
N SER A 42 -52.66 -6.29 11.63
CA SER A 42 -52.84 -5.22 12.61
C SER A 42 -51.88 -5.29 13.78
N SER A 43 -51.63 -4.09 14.32
CA SER A 43 -51.08 -3.79 15.64
C SER A 43 -51.81 -4.44 16.82
N SER A 44 -51.05 -4.99 17.77
CA SER A 44 -51.30 -5.02 19.23
C SER A 44 -50.09 -5.72 19.87
N SER A 45 -49.51 -5.38 21.02
CA SER A 45 -49.94 -4.60 22.17
C SER A 45 -48.70 -4.31 23.04
N GLN A 46 -48.64 -3.11 23.61
CA GLN A 46 -47.83 -2.79 24.79
C GLN A 46 -48.41 -3.51 26.03
N VAL A 47 -47.57 -4.00 26.93
CA VAL A 47 -47.67 -3.83 28.40
C VAL A 47 -46.25 -3.97 29.02
N PRO A 48 -45.85 -3.11 29.97
CA PRO A 48 -44.51 -3.05 30.56
C PRO A 48 -44.39 -3.82 31.88
N LEU A 49 -43.16 -4.11 32.34
CA LEU A 49 -42.88 -4.40 33.75
C LEU A 49 -41.44 -4.02 34.10
N ALA A 50 -41.32 -3.06 35.01
CA ALA A 50 -40.11 -2.73 35.75
C ALA A 50 -39.96 -3.65 36.96
N THR A 51 -38.73 -3.99 37.38
CA THR A 51 -38.18 -3.70 38.72
C THR A 51 -36.76 -4.25 38.93
N GLU A 52 -35.97 -3.46 39.65
CA GLU A 52 -34.63 -3.73 40.17
C GLU A 52 -34.57 -4.83 41.26
N ALA A 53 -33.33 -5.23 41.55
CA ALA A 53 -32.77 -5.66 42.84
C ALA A 53 -32.60 -7.17 43.09
N ALA A 54 -31.34 -7.63 43.01
CA ALA A 54 -30.67 -8.36 44.09
C ALA A 54 -29.16 -8.48 43.81
N MET A 55 -28.35 -7.67 44.50
CA MET A 55 -26.94 -7.94 44.75
C MET A 55 -26.81 -8.87 45.97
N ALA A 56 -25.91 -9.85 45.91
CA ALA A 56 -25.15 -10.31 47.07
C ALA A 56 -23.81 -10.92 46.62
N PRO A 57 -22.74 -10.79 47.43
CA PRO A 57 -21.36 -10.74 46.97
C PRO A 57 -20.64 -12.10 47.06
N LEU A 58 -19.72 -12.36 46.14
CA LEU A 58 -18.80 -13.50 46.24
C LEU A 58 -17.42 -13.05 46.73
N HIS A 59 -16.91 -13.85 47.65
CA HIS A 59 -15.80 -13.60 48.56
C HIS A 59 -14.45 -13.33 47.88
N SER A 60 -13.71 -12.41 48.50
CA SER A 60 -12.29 -12.11 48.29
C SER A 60 -11.40 -13.33 48.56
N LEU A 61 -10.55 -13.69 47.60
CA LEU A 61 -9.41 -14.58 47.82
C LEU A 61 -8.19 -13.76 48.29
N PRO A 62 -7.36 -14.31 49.20
CA PRO A 62 -6.20 -13.58 49.76
C PRO A 62 -5.04 -13.45 48.76
N PRO A 63 -4.19 -12.42 48.90
CA PRO A 63 -3.05 -12.21 48.01
C PRO A 63 -1.97 -13.26 48.23
N ILE A 64 -1.45 -13.80 47.13
CA ILE A 64 -0.27 -14.67 47.11
C ILE A 64 0.96 -13.80 47.38
N SER A 65 1.70 -14.12 48.45
CA SER A 65 2.96 -13.50 48.82
C SER A 65 4.06 -13.81 47.80
N SER A 66 4.87 -12.81 47.49
CA SER A 66 6.10 -12.90 46.70
C SER A 66 7.06 -13.97 47.22
N ALA A 67 7.34 -14.98 46.40
CA ALA A 67 8.39 -15.95 46.65
C ALA A 67 9.77 -15.29 46.50
N SER A 68 10.52 -15.27 47.58
CA SER A 68 11.95 -14.92 47.58
C SER A 68 12.74 -16.04 46.89
N VAL A 69 13.41 -15.72 45.78
CA VAL A 69 14.40 -16.61 45.17
C VAL A 69 15.65 -16.61 46.04
N GLN A 70 15.90 -17.72 46.75
CA GLN A 70 17.21 -18.02 47.32
C GLN A 70 18.15 -18.43 46.19
N THR A 71 19.20 -17.63 45.96
CA THR A 71 20.33 -18.04 45.13
C THR A 71 21.12 -19.12 45.87
N ALA A 72 21.16 -20.32 45.31
CA ALA A 72 22.03 -21.38 45.77
C ALA A 72 23.49 -21.08 45.38
N ASP A 73 24.39 -21.12 46.36
CA ASP A 73 25.84 -21.10 46.16
C ASP A 73 26.26 -22.36 45.39
N ALA A 74 26.71 -22.16 44.15
CA ALA A 74 27.35 -23.21 43.36
C ALA A 74 28.86 -23.21 43.65
N SER A 75 29.35 -24.29 44.28
CA SER A 75 30.77 -24.55 44.45
C SER A 75 31.44 -24.81 43.11
N ALA A 76 32.57 -24.15 42.88
CA ALA A 76 33.31 -24.18 41.63
C ALA A 76 34.09 -25.49 41.45
N THR A 77 33.86 -26.17 40.33
CA THR A 77 34.79 -27.17 39.76
C THR A 77 35.89 -26.44 38.98
N PRO A 78 37.18 -26.65 39.27
CA PRO A 78 38.26 -26.00 38.55
C PRO A 78 38.52 -26.72 37.21
N GLY A 79 38.36 -26.03 36.08
CA GLY A 79 38.81 -26.55 34.79
C GLY A 79 38.12 -26.04 33.52
N TRP A 80 37.04 -25.26 33.61
CA TRP A 80 36.35 -24.72 32.44
C TRP A 80 36.45 -23.19 32.41
N THR A 81 37.10 -22.65 31.37
CA THR A 81 37.07 -21.21 31.07
C THR A 81 35.68 -20.89 30.52
N VAL A 82 34.72 -20.61 31.40
CA VAL A 82 33.41 -20.10 31.01
C VAL A 82 33.63 -18.71 30.41
N ARG A 83 33.38 -18.56 29.10
CA ARG A 83 33.29 -17.22 28.50
C ARG A 83 32.20 -16.46 29.27
N PRO A 84 32.47 -15.28 29.82
CA PRO A 84 31.47 -14.53 30.56
C PRO A 84 30.23 -14.37 29.66
N ALA A 85 29.06 -14.73 30.19
CA ALA A 85 27.80 -14.48 29.51
C ALA A 85 27.77 -13.00 29.13
N VAL A 86 27.68 -12.70 27.84
CA VAL A 86 27.52 -11.33 27.35
C VAL A 86 26.22 -10.83 27.97
N GLN A 87 26.30 -10.01 29.01
CA GLN A 87 25.15 -9.28 29.52
C GLN A 87 24.58 -8.49 28.35
N LYS A 88 23.41 -8.89 27.85
CA LYS A 88 22.66 -8.08 26.88
C LYS A 88 22.43 -6.73 27.54
N ALA A 89 23.09 -5.68 27.06
CA ALA A 89 22.91 -4.35 27.60
C ALA A 89 21.44 -3.96 27.44
N ALA A 90 20.78 -3.68 28.56
CA ALA A 90 19.39 -3.24 28.55
C ALA A 90 19.31 -1.87 27.87
N ALA A 91 18.40 -1.72 26.90
CA ALA A 91 18.07 -0.41 26.34
C ALA A 91 16.86 0.16 27.07
N THR A 92 16.76 1.49 27.09
CA THR A 92 15.58 2.19 27.58
C THR A 92 14.93 2.91 26.41
N VAL A 93 13.64 2.66 26.21
CA VAL A 93 12.81 3.42 25.27
C VAL A 93 12.17 4.57 26.03
N HIS A 94 12.24 5.74 25.42
CA HIS A 94 11.66 6.99 25.86
C HIS A 94 10.79 7.56 24.73
N ASP A 95 9.91 8.50 25.05
CA ASP A 95 9.16 9.26 24.06
C ASP A 95 9.63 10.72 24.06
N GLY A 96 9.86 11.27 22.88
CA GLY A 96 10.42 12.60 22.69
C GLY A 96 9.79 13.36 21.53
N PRO A 97 9.51 14.67 21.66
CA PRO A 97 8.99 15.43 20.54
C PRO A 97 10.08 15.62 19.47
N VAL A 98 9.64 15.56 18.22
CA VAL A 98 10.38 16.06 17.07
C VAL A 98 9.72 17.36 16.65
N LEU A 99 10.49 18.44 16.67
CA LEU A 99 10.06 19.76 16.21
C LEU A 99 10.64 20.02 14.82
N VAL A 100 9.84 20.59 13.92
CA VAL A 100 10.30 21.12 12.64
C VAL A 100 9.87 22.58 12.54
N ALA A 101 10.81 23.48 12.26
CA ALA A 101 10.58 24.93 12.26
C ALA A 101 9.91 25.42 13.56
N GLY A 102 10.36 24.89 14.69
CA GLY A 102 9.83 25.21 16.02
C GLY A 102 8.43 24.68 16.32
N SER A 103 7.78 24.00 15.38
CA SER A 103 6.46 23.40 15.55
C SER A 103 6.59 21.92 15.85
N ALA A 104 5.83 21.40 16.81
CA ALA A 104 5.80 19.97 17.10
C ALA A 104 5.22 19.21 15.89
N TRP A 105 6.02 18.33 15.30
CA TRP A 105 5.54 17.40 14.29
C TRP A 105 4.88 16.20 14.96
N ARG A 106 5.62 15.48 15.80
CA ARG A 106 5.12 14.30 16.51
C ARG A 106 6.01 13.97 17.72
N THR A 107 5.43 13.38 18.76
CA THR A 107 6.18 12.65 19.79
C THR A 107 6.49 11.25 19.30
N VAL A 108 7.77 10.89 19.23
CA VAL A 108 8.20 9.60 18.68
C VAL A 108 9.01 8.82 19.73
N PRO A 109 8.96 7.48 19.70
CA PRO A 109 9.79 6.66 20.54
C PRO A 109 11.26 6.75 20.09
N TYR A 110 12.15 6.90 21.06
CA TYR A 110 13.59 6.79 20.87
C TYR A 110 14.19 5.83 21.89
N LEU A 111 15.27 5.18 21.49
CA LEU A 111 15.96 4.15 22.25
C LEU A 111 17.35 4.64 22.62
N VAL A 112 17.72 4.55 23.90
CA VAL A 112 19.10 4.82 24.36
C VAL A 112 19.80 3.49 24.58
N TYR A 113 20.88 3.27 23.81
CA TYR A 113 21.69 2.05 23.87
C TYR A 113 23.16 2.38 23.65
N GLY A 114 24.04 1.85 24.51
CA GLY A 114 25.48 2.12 24.42
C GLY A 114 25.84 3.60 24.49
N GLY A 115 25.04 4.42 25.20
CA GLY A 115 25.22 5.88 25.27
C GLY A 115 24.81 6.64 24.01
N THR A 116 24.28 5.97 22.99
CA THR A 116 23.77 6.57 21.75
C THR A 116 22.24 6.55 21.75
N THR A 117 21.61 7.61 21.24
CA THR A 117 20.16 7.64 21.03
C THR A 117 19.80 7.23 19.61
N TYR A 118 18.73 6.45 19.45
CA TYR A 118 18.23 5.98 18.16
C TYR A 118 16.72 6.24 18.00
N PHE A 119 16.27 6.69 16.83
CA PHE A 119 14.85 6.85 16.46
C PHE A 119 14.37 5.67 15.62
N GLY A 120 13.11 5.26 15.76
CA GLY A 120 12.55 4.26 14.84
C GLY A 120 12.62 4.74 13.39
N ILE A 121 13.22 3.95 12.48
CA ILE A 121 13.39 4.30 11.06
C ILE A 121 12.04 4.60 10.40
N TRP A 122 11.00 3.86 10.77
CA TRP A 122 9.64 4.13 10.30
C TRP A 122 9.20 5.57 10.58
N TYR A 123 9.45 6.11 11.78
CA TYR A 123 9.10 7.51 12.09
C TYR A 123 9.93 8.51 11.28
N LEU A 124 11.19 8.19 11.00
CA LEU A 124 12.00 9.00 10.08
C LEU A 124 11.39 8.99 8.68
N GLN A 125 10.97 7.84 8.15
CA GLN A 125 10.32 7.75 6.84
C GLN A 125 9.00 8.54 6.80
N GLN A 126 8.19 8.47 7.86
CA GLN A 126 6.96 9.25 7.98
C GLN A 126 7.23 10.76 8.03
N LEU A 127 8.27 11.20 8.75
CA LEU A 127 8.69 12.60 8.77
C LEU A 127 9.07 13.06 7.36
N LEU A 128 9.92 12.29 6.66
CA LEU A 128 10.37 12.64 5.31
C LEU A 128 9.20 12.66 4.31
N ARG A 129 8.31 11.66 4.36
CA ARG A 129 7.11 11.59 3.52
C ARG A 129 6.19 12.78 3.74
N ALA A 130 6.00 13.23 4.99
CA ALA A 130 5.20 14.41 5.29
C ALA A 130 5.75 15.71 4.66
N TYR A 131 7.01 15.71 4.27
CA TYR A 131 7.70 16.80 3.58
C TYR A 131 7.95 16.49 2.09
N GLY A 132 7.28 15.47 1.54
CA GLY A 132 7.37 15.10 0.12
C GLY A 132 8.71 14.48 -0.28
N ILE A 133 9.46 13.94 0.69
CA ILE A 133 10.74 13.26 0.46
C ILE A 133 10.50 11.76 0.55
N ASP A 134 10.74 11.06 -0.55
CA ASP A 134 10.55 9.62 -0.62
C ASP A 134 11.66 8.89 0.13
N SER A 135 11.28 7.83 0.85
CA SER A 135 12.24 7.02 1.59
C SER A 135 11.82 5.55 1.70
N GLY A 136 12.79 4.65 1.55
CA GLY A 136 12.60 3.20 1.66
C GLY A 136 13.55 2.58 2.68
N TRP A 137 13.09 1.56 3.41
CA TRP A 137 13.91 0.79 4.35
C TRP A 137 13.67 -0.70 4.11
N ASN A 138 14.73 -1.45 3.81
CA ASN A 138 14.65 -2.89 3.53
C ASN A 138 15.21 -3.77 4.67
N GLY A 139 15.33 -3.22 5.87
CA GLY A 139 15.94 -3.90 7.00
C GLY A 139 17.45 -3.70 7.14
N THR A 140 18.17 -3.28 6.09
CA THR A 140 19.63 -3.00 6.17
C THR A 140 20.05 -1.70 5.49
N ARG A 141 19.23 -1.19 4.56
CA ARG A 141 19.49 -0.02 3.73
C ARG A 141 18.33 0.96 3.81
N LEU A 142 18.62 2.21 4.14
CA LEU A 142 17.73 3.36 4.05
C LEU A 142 18.03 4.10 2.75
N THR A 143 17.10 4.11 1.80
CA THR A 143 17.19 4.89 0.57
C THR A 143 16.37 6.17 0.72
N LEU A 144 16.95 7.31 0.35
CA LEU A 144 16.29 8.60 0.32
C LEU A 144 16.27 9.10 -1.13
N ALA A 145 15.10 9.30 -1.70
CA ALA A 145 14.95 9.82 -3.06
C ALA A 145 14.38 11.24 -3.03
N GLY A 146 14.88 12.09 -3.93
CA GLY A 146 14.42 13.47 -4.04
C GLY A 146 14.74 14.40 -2.88
N PHE A 147 15.74 14.07 -2.05
CA PHE A 147 16.22 14.99 -1.02
C PHE A 147 16.89 16.22 -1.66
N PRO A 148 16.40 17.45 -1.46
CA PRO A 148 16.98 18.63 -2.11
C PRO A 148 18.38 18.93 -1.60
N LYS A 149 19.33 19.13 -2.52
CA LYS A 149 20.73 19.46 -2.20
C LYS A 149 21.07 20.87 -2.67
N PRO A 150 21.59 21.76 -1.80
CA PRO A 150 22.16 23.02 -2.23
C PRO A 150 23.33 22.79 -3.19
N VAL A 151 23.37 23.55 -4.29
CA VAL A 151 24.50 23.53 -5.21
C VAL A 151 25.01 24.95 -5.45
N ALA A 152 26.33 25.10 -5.49
CA ALA A 152 26.94 26.31 -6.02
C ALA A 152 26.69 26.32 -7.52
N ALA A 153 25.97 27.33 -7.99
CA ALA A 153 25.65 27.48 -9.40
C ALA A 153 25.63 28.95 -9.80
N THR A 154 26.07 29.22 -11.02
CA THR A 154 25.80 30.49 -11.69
C THR A 154 24.44 30.39 -12.37
N VAL A 155 23.48 31.17 -11.88
CA VAL A 155 22.14 31.27 -12.48
C VAL A 155 22.11 32.48 -13.39
N THR A 156 21.72 32.30 -14.65
CA THR A 156 21.37 33.40 -15.55
C THR A 156 19.86 33.41 -15.80
N VAL A 157 19.27 34.61 -15.81
CA VAL A 157 17.85 34.81 -16.08
C VAL A 157 17.75 35.78 -17.25
N SER A 158 17.09 35.36 -18.33
CA SER A 158 16.99 36.12 -19.58
C SER A 158 18.35 36.58 -20.13
N GLY A 159 19.38 35.72 -20.02
CA GLY A 159 20.74 35.98 -20.52
C GLY A 159 21.60 36.90 -19.65
N SER A 160 21.11 37.35 -18.49
CA SER A 160 21.88 38.14 -17.53
C SER A 160 22.18 37.32 -16.28
N PRO A 161 23.40 37.38 -15.71
CA PRO A 161 23.68 36.77 -14.41
C PRO A 161 22.75 37.30 -13.33
N ALA A 162 22.20 36.41 -12.51
CA ALA A 162 21.30 36.72 -11.40
C ALA A 162 22.01 36.46 -10.05
N PRO A 163 22.91 37.37 -9.62
CA PRO A 163 23.73 37.14 -8.43
C PRO A 163 22.86 36.99 -7.18
N GLY A 164 23.12 35.95 -6.37
CA GLY A 164 22.36 35.69 -5.15
C GLY A 164 21.06 34.90 -5.34
N VAL A 165 20.75 34.46 -6.57
CA VAL A 165 19.72 33.43 -6.79
C VAL A 165 20.34 32.06 -6.45
N GLY A 166 19.82 31.43 -5.39
CA GLY A 166 20.24 30.09 -5.01
C GLY A 166 19.73 29.02 -5.96
N ALA A 167 20.42 27.88 -6.01
CA ALA A 167 19.98 26.70 -6.75
C ALA A 167 19.99 25.45 -5.86
N LEU A 168 19.03 24.56 -6.09
CA LEU A 168 18.97 23.22 -5.52
C LEU A 168 19.09 22.18 -6.63
N TRP A 169 19.62 21.03 -6.29
CA TRP A 169 19.61 19.83 -7.11
C TRP A 169 18.65 18.82 -6.50
N VAL A 170 17.63 18.41 -7.25
CA VAL A 170 16.58 17.49 -6.80
C VAL A 170 16.34 16.48 -7.91
N GLN A 171 16.54 15.18 -7.63
CA GLN A 171 16.33 14.07 -8.60
C GLN A 171 16.98 14.32 -9.98
N GLY A 172 18.21 14.83 -10.02
CA GLY A 172 18.90 15.08 -11.30
C GLY A 172 18.49 16.36 -12.03
N GLN A 173 17.64 17.19 -11.43
CA GLN A 173 17.20 18.46 -12.01
C GLN A 173 17.60 19.66 -11.15
N ALA A 174 17.93 20.77 -11.81
CA ALA A 174 18.21 22.05 -11.16
C ALA A 174 16.91 22.81 -10.87
N TYR A 175 16.76 23.23 -9.62
CA TYR A 175 15.70 24.11 -9.15
C TYR A 175 16.30 25.45 -8.78
N VAL A 176 15.62 26.54 -9.10
CA VAL A 176 16.12 27.91 -8.84
C VAL A 176 15.21 28.66 -7.87
N ASP A 177 15.81 29.51 -7.04
CA ASP A 177 15.11 30.34 -6.06
C ASP A 177 14.28 31.44 -6.75
N VAL A 178 13.00 31.14 -6.96
CA VAL A 178 12.06 32.11 -7.56
C VAL A 178 11.71 33.25 -6.62
N SER A 179 11.87 33.06 -5.30
CA SER A 179 11.72 34.16 -4.34
C SER A 179 12.84 35.20 -4.49
N ALA A 180 14.08 34.78 -4.81
CA ALA A 180 15.16 35.69 -5.14
C ALA A 180 14.95 36.38 -6.50
N ILE A 181 14.57 35.62 -7.54
CA ILE A 181 14.28 36.17 -8.87
C ILE A 181 13.19 37.23 -8.79
N ALA A 182 12.06 36.92 -8.13
CA ALA A 182 10.95 37.86 -7.97
C ALA A 182 11.40 39.12 -7.24
N ARG A 183 12.15 39.02 -6.13
CA ARG A 183 12.67 40.20 -5.42
C ARG A 183 13.58 41.08 -6.29
N GLN A 184 14.45 40.47 -7.10
CA GLN A 184 15.35 41.20 -8.00
C GLN A 184 14.58 41.91 -9.12
N ALA A 185 13.52 41.29 -9.63
CA ALA A 185 12.68 41.84 -10.67
C ALA A 185 11.65 42.87 -10.14
N GLY A 186 11.46 43.01 -8.82
CA GLY A 186 10.39 43.82 -8.21
C GLY A 186 9.02 43.12 -8.20
N GLY A 187 9.01 41.80 -8.34
CA GLY A 187 7.86 40.92 -8.34
C GLY A 187 7.47 40.35 -6.98
N THR A 188 6.51 39.43 -6.99
CA THR A 188 6.05 38.72 -5.79
C THR A 188 5.89 37.22 -6.05
N VAL A 189 6.10 36.42 -5.00
CA VAL A 189 5.73 34.99 -4.98
C VAL A 189 4.60 34.85 -3.98
N SER A 190 3.50 34.24 -4.40
CA SER A 190 2.35 33.93 -3.56
C SER A 190 2.05 32.45 -3.62
N VAL A 191 1.67 31.86 -2.49
CA VAL A 191 1.39 30.43 -2.39
C VAL A 191 0.06 30.21 -1.71
N SER A 192 -0.79 29.42 -2.35
CA SER A 192 -2.11 29.04 -1.85
C SER A 192 -2.32 27.55 -2.10
N GLY A 193 -2.25 26.75 -1.04
CA GLY A 193 -2.31 25.28 -1.15
C GLY A 193 -1.11 24.72 -1.92
N GLN A 194 -1.38 24.08 -3.06
CA GLN A 194 -0.36 23.57 -3.99
C GLN A 194 -0.02 24.57 -5.12
N ALA A 195 -0.73 25.69 -5.24
CA ALA A 195 -0.45 26.68 -6.28
C ALA A 195 0.66 27.64 -5.84
N VAL A 196 1.69 27.78 -6.68
CA VAL A 196 2.79 28.74 -6.55
C VAL A 196 2.68 29.74 -7.70
N SER A 197 2.21 30.95 -7.40
CA SER A 197 2.08 32.03 -8.40
C SER A 197 3.22 33.02 -8.25
N ILE A 198 3.98 33.19 -9.33
CA ILE A 198 5.10 34.11 -9.46
C ILE A 198 4.66 35.26 -10.37
N THR A 199 4.68 36.47 -9.85
CA THR A 199 4.43 37.68 -10.65
C THR A 199 5.74 38.43 -10.80
N LEU A 200 6.27 38.49 -12.00
CA LEU A 200 7.42 39.31 -12.38
C LEU A 200 6.91 40.57 -13.08
N PRO A 201 7.43 41.77 -12.75
CA PRO A 201 7.06 42.97 -13.49
C PRO A 201 7.59 42.84 -14.91
N ARG A 202 6.70 42.66 -15.91
CA ARG A 202 7.08 42.91 -17.30
C ARG A 202 7.63 44.32 -17.38
N ALA A 203 8.81 44.48 -18.01
CA ALA A 203 9.51 45.75 -18.12
C ALA A 203 8.59 46.91 -18.54
N ALA A 204 8.07 47.63 -17.56
CA ALA A 204 7.33 48.87 -17.69
C ALA A 204 7.77 49.78 -16.54
N ALA A 205 7.96 51.06 -16.87
CA ALA A 205 8.62 52.07 -16.05
C ALA A 205 8.17 52.12 -14.57
N PRO A 206 9.08 52.47 -13.64
CA PRO A 206 8.89 52.23 -12.21
C PRO A 206 7.79 53.11 -11.58
N SER A 207 7.05 52.55 -10.64
CA SER A 207 6.21 53.25 -9.66
C SER A 207 6.33 52.59 -8.28
N PRO A 208 6.11 53.33 -7.18
CA PRO A 208 6.62 52.97 -5.86
C PRO A 208 5.77 51.91 -5.15
N VAL A 209 6.45 51.04 -4.40
CA VAL A 209 5.90 49.90 -3.66
C VAL A 209 5.61 50.29 -2.20
N SER A 210 4.45 49.89 -1.68
CA SER A 210 4.14 49.88 -0.23
C SER A 210 4.32 48.48 0.35
N SER A 211 5.05 48.36 1.46
CA SER A 211 5.28 47.10 2.18
C SER A 211 4.21 46.82 3.23
N GLY A 212 3.52 45.68 3.13
CA GLY A 212 2.72 45.12 4.22
C GLY A 212 2.87 43.59 4.24
N VAL A 213 3.62 43.06 5.20
CA VAL A 213 3.75 41.61 5.42
C VAL A 213 2.94 41.24 6.66
N ALA A 214 1.93 40.39 6.49
CA ALA A 214 1.24 39.74 7.60
C ALA A 214 1.97 38.43 7.96
N ARG A 215 2.28 38.25 9.24
CA ARG A 215 2.81 36.99 9.80
C ARG A 215 1.65 36.07 10.22
N PRO A 216 1.69 34.77 9.91
CA PRO A 216 0.77 33.81 10.52
C PRO A 216 1.18 33.52 11.96
N VAL A 217 0.19 33.45 12.84
CA VAL A 217 0.34 33.12 14.26
C VAL A 217 0.27 31.60 14.43
N ALA A 218 1.34 30.98 14.95
CA ALA A 218 1.38 29.55 15.24
C ALA A 218 0.50 29.19 16.44
N ARG A 219 -0.26 28.09 16.34
CA ARG A 219 -0.98 27.47 17.47
C ARG A 219 -0.07 26.46 18.16
N THR A 220 0.08 26.58 19.47
CA THR A 220 0.88 25.68 20.31
C THR A 220 0.09 24.42 20.64
N ALA A 221 0.59 23.24 20.26
CA ALA A 221 0.04 21.95 20.68
C ALA A 221 0.52 21.59 22.10
N THR A 222 -0.32 20.88 22.87
CA THR A 222 0.02 20.42 24.22
C THR A 222 0.96 19.21 24.16
N VAL A 223 2.12 19.31 24.81
CA VAL A 223 3.14 18.24 24.87
C VAL A 223 2.81 17.31 26.04
N HIS A 224 2.71 16.01 25.78
CA HIS A 224 2.51 14.97 26.81
C HIS A 224 3.83 14.64 27.54
N PRO A 225 3.78 14.23 28.82
CA PRO A 225 4.97 13.83 29.58
C PRO A 225 5.60 12.54 29.03
N ALA A 226 6.94 12.48 29.03
CA ALA A 226 7.70 11.33 28.54
C ALA A 226 7.54 10.10 29.45
N VAL A 227 7.22 8.94 28.87
CA VAL A 227 7.21 7.64 29.56
C VAL A 227 8.52 6.91 29.23
N SER A 228 9.10 6.21 30.21
CA SER A 228 10.33 5.43 30.02
C SER A 228 10.07 3.96 30.32
N ARG A 229 10.49 3.05 29.44
CA ARG A 229 10.37 1.59 29.63
C ARG A 229 11.63 0.87 29.22
N ALA A 230 12.02 -0.16 29.98
CA ALA A 230 13.14 -1.02 29.61
C ALA A 230 12.72 -1.97 28.48
N VAL A 231 13.59 -2.15 27.48
CA VAL A 231 13.39 -3.10 26.38
C VAL A 231 14.67 -3.84 26.05
N ALA A 232 14.53 -5.08 25.59
CA ALA A 232 15.65 -5.87 25.11
C ALA A 232 16.02 -5.43 23.68
N VAL A 233 17.31 -5.23 23.44
CA VAL A 233 17.85 -5.13 22.08
C VAL A 233 17.95 -6.53 21.50
N SER A 234 17.23 -6.78 20.42
CA SER A 234 17.22 -8.08 19.73
C SER A 234 18.39 -8.23 18.76
N GLY A 235 18.92 -7.11 18.25
CA GLY A 235 20.08 -7.11 17.36
C GLY A 235 20.76 -5.75 17.26
N PHE A 236 22.04 -5.75 16.90
CA PHE A 236 22.81 -4.56 16.58
C PHE A 236 23.55 -4.78 15.27
N GLN A 237 23.27 -3.96 14.27
CA GLN A 237 24.00 -3.94 13.02
C GLN A 237 24.88 -2.71 13.00
N ALA A 238 26.21 -2.90 13.00
CA ALA A 238 27.15 -1.78 12.99
C ALA A 238 27.13 -0.98 11.67
N ASN A 239 26.63 -1.57 10.59
CA ASN A 239 26.83 -1.11 9.21
C ASN A 239 25.52 -1.07 8.39
N GLY A 240 24.44 -0.48 8.92
CA GLY A 240 23.29 -0.13 8.09
C GLY A 240 23.69 0.90 7.03
N GLU A 241 23.19 0.81 5.81
CA GLU A 241 23.60 1.68 4.71
C GLU A 241 22.57 2.80 4.48
N VAL A 242 23.03 4.02 4.27
CA VAL A 242 22.15 5.15 3.92
C VAL A 242 22.52 5.64 2.53
N TYR A 243 21.56 5.60 1.62
CA TYR A 243 21.69 6.04 0.24
C TYR A 243 20.87 7.30 0.00
N VAL A 244 21.40 8.22 -0.80
CA VAL A 244 20.64 9.33 -1.37
C VAL A 244 20.69 9.21 -2.88
N GLY A 245 19.53 8.95 -3.49
CA GLY A 245 19.46 8.43 -4.85
C GLY A 245 20.28 7.12 -4.95
N SER A 246 21.22 7.08 -5.89
CA SER A 246 22.10 5.94 -6.11
C SER A 246 23.37 5.95 -5.23
N GLN A 247 23.64 7.04 -4.52
CA GLN A 247 24.92 7.25 -3.83
C GLN A 247 24.86 6.84 -2.37
N LEU A 248 25.79 5.97 -1.94
CA LEU A 248 25.99 5.67 -0.53
C LEU A 248 26.50 6.94 0.18
N TRP A 249 25.69 7.50 1.07
CA TRP A 249 26.10 8.61 1.93
C TRP A 249 27.01 8.11 3.05
N ARG A 250 26.56 7.12 3.82
CA ARG A 250 27.32 6.58 4.97
C ARG A 250 26.80 5.22 5.42
N ARG A 251 27.69 4.43 6.04
CA ARG A 251 27.33 3.28 6.88
C ARG A 251 27.12 3.74 8.32
N VAL A 252 25.99 3.42 8.91
CA VAL A 252 25.56 3.88 10.24
C VAL A 252 25.10 2.70 11.10
N PRO A 253 25.26 2.77 12.43
CA PRO A 253 24.75 1.75 13.33
C PRO A 253 23.21 1.77 13.36
N VAL A 254 22.62 0.59 13.26
CA VAL A 254 21.17 0.33 13.36
C VAL A 254 20.93 -0.66 14.50
N VAL A 255 19.97 -0.33 15.35
CA VAL A 255 19.55 -1.18 16.49
C VAL A 255 18.22 -1.82 16.15
N TYR A 256 18.03 -3.09 16.50
CA TYR A 256 16.74 -3.79 16.38
C TYR A 256 16.20 -4.06 17.78
N SER A 257 14.95 -3.67 18.03
CA SER A 257 14.26 -3.97 19.29
C SER A 257 12.77 -4.09 19.03
N GLY A 258 12.17 -5.20 19.46
CA GLY A 258 10.73 -5.45 19.31
C GLY A 258 10.24 -5.34 17.87
N GLY A 259 10.96 -5.91 16.91
CA GLY A 259 10.63 -5.84 15.47
C GLY A 259 10.90 -4.49 14.80
N THR A 260 11.24 -3.44 15.56
CA THR A 260 11.52 -2.11 15.01
C THR A 260 13.01 -1.90 14.80
N SER A 261 13.38 -1.35 13.63
CA SER A 261 14.74 -0.85 13.37
C SER A 261 14.87 0.61 13.82
N PHE A 262 15.97 0.93 14.50
CA PHE A 262 16.25 2.27 15.01
C PHE A 262 17.54 2.84 14.43
N PHE A 263 17.48 4.11 14.04
CA PHE A 263 18.51 4.92 13.41
C PHE A 263 19.13 5.89 14.41
N GLY A 264 20.47 5.95 14.49
CA GLY A 264 21.12 6.85 15.45
C GLY A 264 20.81 8.33 15.20
N VAL A 265 20.28 9.04 16.20
CA VAL A 265 19.89 10.47 16.10
C VAL A 265 21.04 11.34 15.65
N TRP A 266 22.24 11.10 16.20
CA TRP A 266 23.45 11.83 15.82
C TRP A 266 23.74 11.69 14.32
N TYR A 267 23.59 10.50 13.74
CA TYR A 267 23.79 10.30 12.31
C TYR A 267 22.74 11.04 11.48
N PHE A 268 21.51 11.16 11.99
CA PHE A 268 20.48 11.92 11.29
C PHE A 268 20.79 13.42 11.32
N GLN A 269 21.27 13.94 12.45
CA GLN A 269 21.74 15.32 12.53
C GLN A 269 22.93 15.57 11.59
N GLN A 270 23.88 14.64 11.49
CA GLN A 270 25.00 14.73 10.55
C GLN A 270 24.53 14.68 9.09
N PHE A 271 23.52 13.87 8.80
CA PHE A 271 22.88 13.84 7.50
C PHE A 271 22.28 15.21 7.18
N LEU A 272 21.39 15.73 8.04
CA LEU A 272 20.78 17.05 7.88
C LEU A 272 21.83 18.16 7.72
N GLN A 273 22.87 18.15 8.55
CA GLN A 273 23.97 19.12 8.47
C GLN A 273 24.70 19.08 7.13
N ALA A 274 24.90 17.90 6.54
CA ALA A 274 25.53 17.76 5.21
C ALA A 274 24.69 18.38 4.08
N TYR A 275 23.39 18.58 4.31
CA TYR A 275 22.46 19.26 3.39
C TYR A 275 22.15 20.70 3.84
N GLY A 276 22.94 21.26 4.77
CA GLY A 276 22.75 22.63 5.26
C GLY A 276 21.54 22.82 6.18
N ILE A 277 20.99 21.74 6.71
CA ILE A 277 19.85 21.75 7.63
C ILE A 277 20.37 21.64 9.06
N HIS A 278 20.21 22.71 9.82
CA HIS A 278 20.58 22.72 11.23
C HIS A 278 19.56 21.93 12.06
N SER A 279 20.06 21.17 13.04
CA SER A 279 19.24 20.42 13.97
C SER A 279 19.93 20.26 15.31
N THR A 280 19.16 20.28 16.39
CA THR A 280 19.65 20.09 17.75
C THR A 280 18.97 18.90 18.42
N TRP A 281 19.74 18.14 19.19
CA TRP A 281 19.24 17.06 20.05
C TRP A 281 19.70 17.34 21.47
N ASP A 282 18.77 17.47 22.41
CA ASP A 282 19.05 17.79 23.82
C ASP A 282 19.02 16.55 24.75
N GLY A 283 18.87 15.35 24.18
CA GLY A 283 18.67 14.10 24.92
C GLY A 283 17.20 13.71 25.09
N LYS A 284 16.25 14.57 24.71
CA LYS A 284 14.80 14.34 24.81
C LYS A 284 14.02 14.77 23.58
N GLN A 285 14.47 15.82 22.91
CA GLN A 285 13.80 16.44 21.78
C GLN A 285 14.77 16.62 20.62
N LEU A 286 14.31 16.26 19.42
CA LEU A 286 14.99 16.61 18.18
C LEU A 286 14.31 17.85 17.61
N ALA A 287 15.01 18.96 17.52
CA ALA A 287 14.55 20.14 16.79
C ALA A 287 15.29 20.24 15.47
N ILE A 288 14.54 20.40 14.38
CA ILE A 288 15.02 20.62 13.02
C ILE A 288 14.59 22.03 12.64
N ASP A 289 15.54 22.88 12.28
CA ASP A 289 15.24 24.30 12.07
C ASP A 289 14.36 24.50 10.83
N ASP A 290 14.66 23.82 9.72
CA ASP A 290 13.82 23.84 8.54
C ASP A 290 14.10 22.64 7.61
N LEU A 291 13.06 21.83 7.35
CA LEU A 291 13.14 20.68 6.48
C LEU A 291 12.52 21.05 5.12
N PRO A 292 13.21 20.81 3.99
CA PRO A 292 12.68 21.18 2.68
C PRO A 292 11.38 20.42 2.41
N ARG A 293 10.35 21.15 1.98
CA ARG A 293 9.03 20.59 1.65
C ARG A 293 8.86 20.54 0.14
N VAL A 294 8.82 19.34 -0.42
CA VAL A 294 8.55 19.08 -1.83
C VAL A 294 7.05 18.99 -2.06
N ILE A 295 6.55 19.71 -3.07
CA ILE A 295 5.17 19.68 -3.55
C ILE A 295 5.22 19.11 -4.97
N PRO A 296 4.97 17.81 -5.19
CA PRO A 296 5.24 17.15 -6.48
C PRO A 296 4.43 17.70 -7.66
N GLN A 297 3.23 18.23 -7.38
CA GLN A 297 2.27 18.72 -8.39
C GLN A 297 1.90 20.19 -8.09
N ALA A 298 2.90 21.04 -7.94
CA ALA A 298 2.65 22.46 -7.80
C ALA A 298 2.16 23.06 -9.13
N SER A 299 1.12 23.89 -9.04
CA SER A 299 0.67 24.72 -10.17
C SER A 299 1.52 25.99 -10.20
N ILE A 300 2.42 26.09 -11.18
CA ILE A 300 3.37 27.20 -11.33
C ILE A 300 2.84 28.17 -12.38
N THR A 301 2.44 29.36 -11.96
CA THR A 301 2.00 30.43 -12.87
C THR A 301 3.03 31.54 -12.89
N VAL A 302 3.44 31.99 -14.08
CA VAL A 302 4.31 33.16 -14.26
C VAL A 302 3.56 34.23 -15.05
N ASP A 303 3.42 35.43 -14.50
CA ASP A 303 2.79 36.59 -15.16
C ASP A 303 1.39 36.33 -15.72
N GLY A 304 0.61 35.48 -15.05
CA GLY A 304 -0.73 35.11 -15.49
C GLY A 304 -0.78 34.21 -16.72
N ALA A 305 0.35 33.62 -17.13
CA ALA A 305 0.38 32.54 -18.11
C ALA A 305 -0.39 31.30 -17.60
N ASP A 306 -0.72 30.39 -18.52
CA ASP A 306 -1.35 29.13 -18.15
C ASP A 306 -0.47 28.40 -17.11
N PRO A 307 -1.08 27.85 -16.04
CA PRO A 307 -0.35 27.18 -14.99
C PRO A 307 0.40 25.96 -15.55
N LEU A 308 1.69 25.87 -15.24
CA LEU A 308 2.49 24.69 -15.51
C LEU A 308 2.44 23.75 -14.30
N SER A 309 2.12 22.48 -14.54
CA SER A 309 2.25 21.46 -13.50
C SER A 309 3.71 21.04 -13.36
N GLY A 310 4.28 21.16 -12.17
CA GLY A 310 5.63 20.70 -11.86
C GLY A 310 5.88 20.64 -10.36
N ALA A 311 7.00 20.06 -9.92
CA ALA A 311 7.32 20.06 -8.50
C ALA A 311 7.79 21.45 -8.04
N ALA A 312 7.48 21.83 -6.80
CA ALA A 312 8.06 23.00 -6.15
C ALA A 312 8.65 22.62 -4.78
N VAL A 313 9.71 23.30 -4.37
CA VAL A 313 10.34 23.08 -3.06
C VAL A 313 10.25 24.35 -2.23
N ALA A 314 9.65 24.26 -1.05
CA ALA A 314 9.71 25.31 -0.04
C ALA A 314 10.87 25.01 0.91
N TRP A 315 11.82 25.94 1.02
CA TRP A 315 12.95 25.75 1.92
C TRP A 315 13.61 27.07 2.33
N GLN A 316 13.92 27.22 3.61
CA GLN A 316 14.50 28.41 4.25
C GLN A 316 13.67 29.70 4.05
N GLY A 317 12.36 29.56 3.86
CA GLY A 317 11.47 30.68 3.51
C GLY A 317 11.54 31.10 2.04
N HIS A 318 12.27 30.36 1.21
CA HIS A 318 12.35 30.52 -0.24
C HIS A 318 11.54 29.45 -0.96
N TRP A 319 11.17 29.76 -2.19
CA TRP A 319 10.50 28.84 -3.10
C TRP A 319 11.42 28.54 -4.26
N TYR A 320 11.54 27.27 -4.59
CA TYR A 320 12.35 26.77 -5.68
C TYR A 320 11.48 26.01 -6.66
N VAL A 321 11.69 26.21 -7.95
CA VAL A 321 11.00 25.49 -9.03
C VAL A 321 12.01 25.03 -10.08
N PRO A 322 11.71 23.99 -10.89
CA PRO A 322 12.60 23.54 -11.95
C PRO A 322 12.94 24.67 -12.92
N ALA A 323 14.21 24.83 -13.26
CA ALA A 323 14.65 25.81 -14.26
C ALA A 323 13.97 25.58 -15.63
N SER A 324 13.69 24.31 -15.97
CA SER A 324 12.94 23.92 -17.16
C SER A 324 11.49 24.44 -17.14
N ALA A 325 10.83 24.42 -15.98
CA ALA A 325 9.47 24.95 -15.83
C ALA A 325 9.41 26.47 -16.03
N LEU A 326 10.38 27.22 -15.49
CA LEU A 326 10.47 28.66 -15.74
C LEU A 326 10.73 28.98 -17.21
N THR A 327 11.62 28.22 -17.85
CA THR A 327 11.93 28.39 -19.28
C THR A 327 10.68 28.11 -20.13
N ALA A 328 9.92 27.07 -19.81
CA ALA A 328 8.64 26.77 -20.45
C ALA A 328 7.59 27.87 -20.20
N ALA A 329 7.63 28.54 -19.05
CA ALA A 329 6.77 29.69 -18.72
C ALA A 329 7.22 31.00 -19.38
N GLY A 330 8.23 30.98 -20.24
CA GLY A 330 8.73 32.16 -20.95
C GLY A 330 9.74 33.01 -20.16
N VAL A 331 10.32 32.47 -19.07
CA VAL A 331 11.44 33.06 -18.34
C VAL A 331 12.68 32.19 -18.60
N PRO A 332 13.52 32.52 -19.59
CA PRO A 332 14.72 31.73 -19.87
C PRO A 332 15.62 31.70 -18.63
N VAL A 333 15.87 30.51 -18.09
CA VAL A 333 16.77 30.31 -16.95
C VAL A 333 17.81 29.28 -17.34
N GLU A 334 19.08 29.65 -17.21
CA GLU A 334 20.21 28.73 -17.35
C GLU A 334 20.89 28.57 -15.97
N VAL A 335 21.16 27.32 -15.60
CA VAL A 335 21.85 26.99 -14.35
C VAL A 335 23.13 26.27 -14.71
N GLN A 336 24.26 26.95 -14.52
CA GLN A 336 25.57 26.32 -14.63
C GLN A 336 26.03 25.93 -13.22
N VAL A 337 25.92 24.64 -12.89
CA VAL A 337 26.41 24.10 -11.63
C VAL A 337 27.93 24.05 -11.67
N ASP A 338 28.59 24.52 -10.62
CA ASP A 338 30.05 24.40 -10.53
C ASP A 338 30.40 22.90 -10.41
N ASP A 339 31.16 22.36 -11.36
CA ASP A 339 31.52 20.92 -11.45
C ASP A 339 32.24 20.37 -10.19
N SER A 340 32.70 21.26 -9.30
CA SER A 340 33.31 20.91 -8.02
C SER A 340 32.30 20.71 -6.87
N ALA A 341 31.05 21.15 -7.03
CA ALA A 341 29.98 21.08 -6.03
C ALA A 341 28.98 19.94 -6.29
N ALA A 342 28.86 19.48 -7.54
CA ALA A 342 28.33 18.16 -7.84
C ALA A 342 29.35 17.15 -7.27
N GLY A 343 28.96 16.33 -6.29
CA GLY A 343 29.84 15.24 -5.83
C GLY A 343 30.21 14.32 -7.00
N PRO A 344 31.17 13.38 -6.84
CA PRO A 344 31.63 12.52 -7.94
C PRO A 344 30.43 11.99 -8.71
N GLY A 345 30.33 12.45 -9.98
CA GLY A 345 29.12 12.33 -10.77
C GLY A 345 28.72 10.87 -10.98
N GLU A 346 27.44 10.66 -11.25
CA GLU A 346 26.83 9.36 -11.62
C GLU A 346 27.32 8.83 -12.99
N GLY A 347 28.57 9.11 -13.38
CA GLY A 347 29.19 8.73 -14.64
C GLY A 347 30.41 7.82 -14.44
N ALA A 348 30.24 6.54 -14.83
CA ALA A 348 31.24 5.54 -15.18
C ALA A 348 32.70 5.75 -14.71
N ALA A 349 33.09 5.08 -13.61
CA ALA A 349 34.49 4.81 -13.29
C ALA A 349 34.81 3.33 -13.52
N GLY A 350 35.16 2.99 -14.77
CA GLY A 350 36.01 1.84 -15.07
C GLY A 350 37.47 2.27 -14.93
N GLY A 351 38.15 1.82 -13.89
CA GLY A 351 39.55 2.16 -13.63
C GLY A 351 40.17 1.19 -12.63
N ALA A 352 41.13 0.42 -13.11
CA ALA A 352 41.77 -0.70 -12.44
C ALA A 352 42.60 -0.30 -11.22
N ASP A 353 42.65 -1.19 -10.22
CA ASP A 353 43.72 -1.23 -9.22
C ASP A 353 44.28 -2.68 -9.14
N PRO A 354 45.61 -2.89 -9.10
CA PRO A 354 46.21 -4.21 -9.21
C PRO A 354 46.53 -4.83 -7.84
N GLY A 355 46.20 -6.11 -7.71
CA GLY A 355 47.02 -7.08 -6.98
C GLY A 355 46.85 -7.18 -5.46
N ALA A 356 46.06 -8.18 -5.03
CA ALA A 356 46.45 -9.08 -3.94
C ALA A 356 45.67 -10.41 -4.07
N GLN A 357 46.38 -11.50 -4.36
CA GLN A 357 45.89 -12.87 -4.25
C GLN A 357 45.86 -13.29 -2.77
N ASP A 358 44.76 -13.88 -2.30
CA ASP A 358 44.77 -15.25 -1.75
C ASP A 358 43.36 -15.69 -1.28
N GLY A 359 43.05 -16.97 -1.51
CA GLY A 359 42.29 -17.79 -0.56
C GLY A 359 40.79 -18.03 -0.82
N THR A 360 40.51 -19.17 -1.44
CA THR A 360 39.23 -19.91 -1.54
C THR A 360 38.33 -19.95 -0.29
N ALA A 361 37.02 -19.75 -0.47
CA ALA A 361 35.91 -20.61 0.02
C ALA A 361 34.55 -20.07 -0.47
N GLY A 362 33.72 -20.93 -1.06
CA GLY A 362 32.39 -20.59 -1.56
C GLY A 362 31.39 -20.24 -0.44
N GLY A 363 30.56 -19.25 -0.71
CA GLY A 363 29.42 -18.82 0.13
C GLY A 363 28.27 -18.32 -0.75
N PRO A 364 27.01 -18.41 -0.26
CA PRO A 364 25.81 -18.28 -1.07
C PRO A 364 25.62 -16.84 -1.58
N GLY A 365 25.11 -16.74 -2.81
CA GLY A 365 24.83 -15.48 -3.48
C GLY A 365 23.92 -14.59 -2.64
N THR A 366 24.44 -13.44 -2.25
CA THR A 366 23.64 -12.37 -1.66
C THR A 366 22.94 -11.64 -2.80
N SER A 367 21.62 -11.81 -2.86
CA SER A 367 20.72 -11.04 -3.72
C SER A 367 20.87 -9.55 -3.37
N ALA A 368 21.58 -8.83 -4.21
CA ALA A 368 21.62 -7.38 -4.16
C ALA A 368 20.35 -6.85 -4.85
N ASN A 369 19.32 -6.55 -4.07
CA ASN A 369 18.13 -5.87 -4.58
C ASN A 369 18.52 -4.45 -5.06
N PRO A 370 18.40 -4.13 -6.37
CA PRO A 370 18.58 -2.78 -6.87
C PRO A 370 17.29 -1.97 -6.61
N SER A 371 17.36 -1.08 -5.63
CA SER A 371 16.30 -0.12 -5.33
C SER A 371 16.33 1.05 -6.31
N GLY A 372 15.21 1.30 -7.00
CA GLY A 372 14.91 2.58 -7.65
C GLY A 372 14.99 2.61 -9.17
N VAL A 373 14.18 1.80 -9.87
CA VAL A 373 13.75 2.18 -11.23
C VAL A 373 12.50 3.03 -11.06
N ALA A 374 12.65 4.34 -11.27
CA ALA A 374 11.52 5.27 -11.29
C ALA A 374 10.52 4.87 -12.37
N SER A 375 9.23 5.03 -12.06
CA SER A 375 8.08 4.80 -12.93
C SER A 375 8.33 5.34 -14.34
N GLY A 376 8.66 4.43 -15.23
CA GLY A 376 9.11 4.71 -16.59
C GLY A 376 9.36 3.39 -17.32
N GLN A 377 8.32 2.56 -17.44
CA GLN A 377 8.27 1.37 -18.31
C GLN A 377 8.40 1.73 -19.81
N THR A 378 9.03 2.86 -20.16
CA THR A 378 9.24 3.34 -21.52
C THR A 378 10.50 2.74 -22.16
N GLY A 379 11.19 1.83 -21.46
CA GLY A 379 12.31 1.09 -22.03
C GLY A 379 11.84 0.02 -23.03
N PRO A 380 12.71 -0.40 -23.97
CA PRO A 380 12.40 -1.52 -24.86
C PRO A 380 12.15 -2.79 -24.05
N LEU A 381 11.26 -3.66 -24.56
CA LEU A 381 10.99 -4.96 -23.96
C LEU A 381 12.28 -5.78 -23.84
N VAL A 382 12.46 -6.44 -22.70
CA VAL A 382 13.53 -7.40 -22.43
C VAL A 382 12.92 -8.80 -22.53
N THR A 383 13.54 -9.68 -23.33
CA THR A 383 13.11 -11.08 -23.39
C THR A 383 13.77 -11.86 -22.27
N LEU A 384 13.01 -12.28 -21.28
CA LEU A 384 13.49 -13.21 -20.26
C LEU A 384 13.52 -14.61 -20.85
N ARG A 385 14.67 -15.27 -20.77
CA ARG A 385 14.83 -16.70 -21.08
C ARG A 385 15.00 -17.44 -19.79
N GLY A 386 13.95 -18.14 -19.37
CA GLY A 386 13.96 -18.83 -18.10
C GLY A 386 13.99 -20.34 -18.22
N ARG A 387 14.30 -20.98 -17.09
CA ARG A 387 14.19 -22.42 -16.90
C ARG A 387 13.62 -22.73 -15.52
N LEU A 388 12.86 -23.80 -15.42
CA LEU A 388 12.38 -24.33 -14.16
C LEU A 388 13.47 -25.14 -13.45
N VAL A 389 13.63 -24.91 -12.14
CA VAL A 389 14.56 -25.61 -11.26
C VAL A 389 13.76 -26.19 -10.10
N PHE A 390 13.66 -27.52 -10.00
CA PHE A 390 12.86 -28.17 -8.97
C PHE A 390 13.71 -28.52 -7.75
N ASP A 391 13.23 -28.15 -6.56
CA ASP A 391 13.86 -28.52 -5.28
C ASP A 391 13.58 -29.99 -4.90
N GLY A 392 12.69 -30.66 -5.64
CA GLY A 392 12.31 -32.06 -5.46
C GLY A 392 12.03 -32.77 -6.78
N ALA A 393 11.10 -33.73 -6.74
CA ALA A 393 10.64 -34.40 -7.96
C ALA A 393 9.98 -33.38 -8.90
N SER A 394 10.30 -33.45 -10.19
CA SER A 394 9.66 -32.57 -11.18
C SER A 394 8.18 -32.91 -11.34
N TYR A 395 7.39 -31.88 -11.62
CA TYR A 395 5.97 -31.97 -11.94
C TYR A 395 5.67 -31.11 -13.17
N SER A 396 4.54 -31.39 -13.83
CA SER A 396 4.18 -30.71 -15.09
C SER A 396 3.76 -29.27 -14.80
N VAL A 397 4.53 -28.32 -15.33
CA VAL A 397 4.15 -26.90 -15.41
C VAL A 397 3.90 -26.57 -16.88
N GLN A 398 2.72 -26.03 -17.17
CA GLN A 398 2.31 -25.66 -18.52
C GLN A 398 2.57 -24.18 -18.79
N GLN A 399 2.46 -23.33 -17.77
CA GLN A 399 2.58 -21.89 -17.91
C GLN A 399 3.21 -21.26 -16.66
N ILE A 400 3.91 -20.13 -16.85
CA ILE A 400 4.42 -19.26 -15.79
C ILE A 400 3.73 -17.90 -15.89
N SER A 401 3.38 -17.33 -14.74
CA SER A 401 2.90 -15.96 -14.58
C SER A 401 3.97 -15.11 -13.91
N LEU A 402 4.34 -13.99 -14.54
CA LEU A 402 5.15 -12.93 -13.95
C LEU A 402 4.24 -11.74 -13.63
N ARG A 403 4.31 -11.19 -12.41
CA ARG A 403 3.56 -10.00 -12.01
C ARG A 403 4.53 -8.83 -11.86
N ASP A 404 4.23 -7.70 -12.48
CA ASP A 404 4.93 -6.44 -12.21
C ASP A 404 4.46 -5.87 -10.88
N VAL A 405 5.36 -5.66 -9.93
CA VAL A 405 5.00 -5.28 -8.53
C VAL A 405 4.43 -3.86 -8.45
N GLN A 406 4.72 -2.99 -9.42
CA GLN A 406 4.20 -1.61 -9.42
C GLN A 406 2.82 -1.54 -10.06
N THR A 407 2.64 -2.15 -11.22
CA THR A 407 1.42 -2.00 -12.05
C THR A 407 0.46 -3.18 -11.92
N HIS A 408 0.90 -4.24 -11.23
CA HIS A 408 0.25 -5.55 -11.15
C HIS A 408 -0.06 -6.18 -12.51
N ALA A 409 0.61 -5.75 -13.58
CA ALA A 409 0.44 -6.39 -14.87
C ALA A 409 0.95 -7.83 -14.83
N HIS A 410 0.11 -8.77 -15.24
CA HIS A 410 0.48 -10.17 -15.40
C HIS A 410 0.93 -10.47 -16.83
N TYR A 411 2.09 -11.14 -16.93
CA TYR A 411 2.67 -11.65 -18.16
C TYR A 411 2.72 -13.16 -18.09
N TYR A 412 2.11 -13.82 -19.07
CA TYR A 412 2.03 -15.28 -19.12
C TYR A 412 2.90 -15.82 -20.26
N THR A 413 3.52 -16.98 -20.04
CA THR A 413 4.22 -17.72 -21.09
C THR A 413 4.09 -19.22 -20.88
N ASP A 414 3.93 -19.95 -21.98
CA ASP A 414 3.96 -21.40 -21.96
C ASP A 414 5.37 -21.91 -21.63
N VAL A 415 5.44 -23.02 -20.91
CA VAL A 415 6.67 -23.73 -20.57
C VAL A 415 6.86 -24.90 -21.53
N GLN A 416 8.05 -24.99 -22.11
CA GLN A 416 8.44 -26.08 -23.00
C GLN A 416 8.66 -27.37 -22.21
N ALA A 417 8.66 -28.51 -22.93
CA ALA A 417 8.83 -29.84 -22.32
C ALA A 417 10.17 -30.03 -21.58
N ASP A 418 11.20 -29.23 -21.92
CA ASP A 418 12.49 -29.22 -21.23
C ASP A 418 12.53 -28.27 -20.01
N GLY A 419 11.39 -27.65 -19.67
CA GLY A 419 11.26 -26.68 -18.59
C GLY A 419 11.73 -25.26 -18.96
N SER A 420 12.10 -24.99 -20.22
CA SER A 420 12.46 -23.65 -20.65
C SER A 420 11.24 -22.78 -21.02
N PHE A 421 11.38 -21.47 -20.90
CA PHE A 421 10.37 -20.51 -21.35
C PHE A 421 11.01 -19.20 -21.84
N SER A 422 10.24 -18.42 -22.60
CA SER A 422 10.70 -17.13 -23.14
C SER A 422 9.57 -16.11 -23.11
N ILE A 423 9.75 -15.01 -22.38
CA ILE A 423 8.70 -14.01 -22.19
C ILE A 423 9.24 -12.58 -22.32
N PRO A 424 8.65 -11.74 -23.20
CA PRO A 424 8.99 -10.33 -23.28
C PRO A 424 8.29 -9.55 -22.17
N VAL A 425 9.04 -8.77 -21.39
CA VAL A 425 8.50 -7.88 -20.35
C VAL A 425 9.21 -6.52 -20.41
N PRO A 426 8.55 -5.41 -20.03
CA PRO A 426 9.24 -4.14 -19.89
C PRO A 426 10.27 -4.17 -18.74
N PRO A 427 11.24 -3.24 -18.69
CA PRO A 427 12.07 -3.07 -17.50
C PRO A 427 11.22 -2.71 -16.28
N GLY A 428 11.53 -3.30 -15.13
CA GLY A 428 10.70 -3.16 -13.94
C GLY A 428 11.09 -4.09 -12.79
N GLN A 429 10.33 -4.00 -11.71
CA GLN A 429 10.39 -4.93 -10.58
C GLN A 429 9.27 -5.94 -10.73
N TYR A 430 9.64 -7.21 -10.66
CA TYR A 430 8.75 -8.31 -10.94
C TYR A 430 8.84 -9.33 -9.82
N GLU A 431 7.86 -10.22 -9.84
CA GLU A 431 7.96 -11.49 -9.19
C GLU A 431 7.44 -12.59 -10.11
N VAL A 432 7.99 -13.79 -9.92
CA VAL A 432 7.34 -14.99 -10.43
C VAL A 432 6.16 -15.26 -9.52
N PHE A 433 4.96 -14.88 -9.97
CA PHE A 433 3.76 -14.95 -9.15
C PHE A 433 3.27 -16.38 -9.01
N ALA A 434 3.17 -17.11 -10.13
CA ALA A 434 2.65 -18.48 -10.12
C ALA A 434 3.24 -19.38 -11.21
N ALA A 435 3.30 -20.68 -10.92
CA ALA A 435 3.50 -21.75 -11.89
C ALA A 435 2.22 -22.58 -12.03
N ILE A 436 1.71 -22.67 -13.26
CA ILE A 436 0.39 -23.22 -13.56
C ILE A 436 0.56 -24.58 -14.23
N GLY A 437 0.00 -25.61 -13.60
CA GLY A 437 -0.05 -26.99 -14.05
C GLY A 437 -1.36 -27.34 -14.76
N GLN A 438 -1.89 -28.54 -14.52
CA GLN A 438 -3.13 -29.05 -15.12
C GLN A 438 -4.40 -28.38 -14.56
N GLY A 439 -4.48 -27.05 -14.63
CA GLY A 439 -5.57 -26.25 -14.06
C GLY A 439 -5.38 -25.85 -12.59
N GLU A 440 -4.21 -26.12 -12.02
CA GLU A 440 -3.82 -25.74 -10.66
C GLU A 440 -2.65 -24.76 -10.71
N ALA A 441 -2.54 -23.87 -9.73
CA ALA A 441 -1.44 -22.91 -9.61
C ALA A 441 -0.65 -23.17 -8.31
N VAL A 442 0.68 -23.14 -8.41
CA VAL A 442 1.58 -22.95 -7.25
C VAL A 442 1.97 -21.47 -7.21
N TYR A 443 1.55 -20.74 -6.17
CA TYR A 443 2.04 -19.38 -5.93
C TYR A 443 3.48 -19.42 -5.43
N LEU A 444 4.36 -18.59 -6.01
CA LEU A 444 5.80 -18.63 -5.77
C LEU A 444 6.35 -17.37 -5.13
N LEU A 445 5.81 -16.20 -5.51
CA LEU A 445 6.21 -14.86 -5.00
C LEU A 445 7.73 -14.65 -4.97
N GLN A 446 8.42 -15.03 -6.05
CA GLN A 446 9.89 -14.92 -6.17
C GLN A 446 10.28 -13.58 -6.80
N PRO A 447 10.77 -12.59 -6.03
CA PRO A 447 11.07 -11.27 -6.57
C PRO A 447 12.33 -11.27 -7.43
N PHE A 448 12.33 -10.49 -8.50
CA PHE A 448 13.48 -10.20 -9.34
C PHE A 448 13.36 -8.81 -9.98
N THR A 449 14.43 -8.33 -10.61
CA THR A 449 14.42 -7.05 -11.32
C THR A 449 14.90 -7.24 -12.75
N VAL A 450 14.25 -6.52 -13.67
CA VAL A 450 14.64 -6.40 -15.08
C VAL A 450 15.22 -5.00 -15.28
N PRO A 451 16.56 -4.84 -15.31
CA PRO A 451 17.18 -3.53 -15.44
C PRO A 451 16.84 -2.86 -16.77
N ALA A 452 16.67 -1.53 -16.74
CA ALA A 452 16.55 -0.73 -17.96
C ALA A 452 17.86 -0.81 -18.78
N GLY A 453 17.73 -0.94 -20.10
CA GLY A 453 18.88 -1.02 -21.00
C GLY A 453 19.62 -2.36 -20.97
N SER A 454 19.08 -3.38 -20.31
CA SER A 454 19.62 -4.75 -20.42
C SER A 454 19.74 -5.17 -21.89
N PRO A 455 20.80 -5.92 -22.26
CA PRO A 455 20.83 -6.58 -23.56
C PRO A 455 19.53 -7.38 -23.71
N GLY A 456 18.97 -7.45 -24.92
CA GLY A 456 17.60 -7.92 -25.16
C GLY A 456 17.25 -9.34 -24.65
N GLN A 457 18.19 -10.05 -24.00
CA GLN A 457 17.98 -11.31 -23.32
C GLN A 457 18.59 -11.30 -21.90
N GLN A 458 17.80 -11.70 -20.91
CA GLN A 458 18.21 -11.94 -19.52
C GLN A 458 17.80 -13.36 -19.10
N ALA A 459 18.67 -14.07 -18.38
CA ALA A 459 18.37 -15.40 -17.85
C ALA A 459 17.56 -15.30 -16.55
N LEU A 460 16.60 -16.21 -16.35
CA LEU A 460 15.79 -16.31 -15.13
C LEU A 460 15.64 -17.78 -14.69
N ASP A 461 16.22 -18.16 -13.57
CA ASP A 461 15.95 -19.46 -12.97
C ASP A 461 14.72 -19.33 -12.06
N VAL A 462 13.68 -20.13 -12.32
CA VAL A 462 12.47 -20.17 -11.49
C VAL A 462 12.55 -21.41 -10.61
N HIS A 463 12.62 -21.21 -9.31
CA HIS A 463 12.70 -22.31 -8.35
C HIS A 463 11.30 -22.84 -8.04
N LEU A 464 11.12 -24.15 -8.06
CA LEU A 464 9.84 -24.80 -7.78
C LEU A 464 9.99 -25.66 -6.53
N PRO A 465 9.14 -25.44 -5.51
CA PRO A 465 9.25 -26.17 -4.26
C PRO A 465 8.96 -27.66 -4.46
N ALA A 466 9.51 -28.48 -3.57
CA ALA A 466 9.14 -29.89 -3.50
C ALA A 466 7.70 -30.03 -2.98
N LEU A 467 6.82 -30.65 -3.76
CA LEU A 467 5.42 -30.80 -3.37
C LEU A 467 5.27 -31.78 -2.18
N PRO A 468 4.40 -31.45 -1.19
CA PRO A 468 4.15 -32.31 -0.05
C PRO A 468 3.57 -33.67 -0.49
N GLN A 469 4.00 -34.75 0.17
CA GLN A 469 3.54 -36.12 -0.12
C GLN A 469 2.31 -36.53 0.70
N GLY A 470 1.78 -35.65 1.56
CA GLY A 470 0.66 -35.93 2.46
C GLY A 470 -0.33 -34.78 2.54
N SER A 471 -1.41 -34.98 3.29
CA SER A 471 -2.50 -34.00 3.49
C SER A 471 -2.14 -32.88 4.48
N ARG A 472 -0.86 -32.69 4.80
CA ARG A 472 -0.38 -31.70 5.75
C ARG A 472 1.03 -31.22 5.38
N LEU A 473 1.23 -29.92 5.43
CA LEU A 473 2.51 -29.24 5.24
C LEU A 473 2.76 -28.32 6.44
N ALA A 474 3.86 -28.53 7.15
CA ALA A 474 4.24 -27.70 8.29
C ALA A 474 5.32 -26.70 7.85
N VAL A 475 5.05 -25.41 8.02
CA VAL A 475 5.98 -24.30 7.76
C VAL A 475 6.39 -23.63 9.08
N ALA A 476 7.06 -22.49 9.04
CA ALA A 476 7.61 -21.86 10.25
C ALA A 476 6.49 -21.45 11.21
N HIS A 477 5.49 -20.75 10.68
CA HIS A 477 4.42 -20.07 11.42
C HIS A 477 3.05 -20.76 11.28
N ALA A 478 2.91 -21.76 10.38
CA ALA A 478 1.65 -22.46 10.15
C ALA A 478 1.78 -23.99 9.96
N ASP A 479 0.65 -24.67 10.17
CA ASP A 479 0.36 -26.03 9.72
C ASP A 479 -0.77 -25.96 8.69
N VAL A 480 -0.46 -26.16 7.41
CA VAL A 480 -1.46 -26.17 6.33
C VAL A 480 -1.97 -27.60 6.13
N ILE A 481 -3.29 -27.79 6.17
CA ILE A 481 -3.94 -29.10 6.27
C ILE A 481 -5.04 -29.21 5.21
N ALA A 482 -5.04 -30.30 4.46
CA ALA A 482 -6.13 -30.64 3.55
C ALA A 482 -7.25 -31.33 4.32
N TRP A 483 -8.47 -30.77 4.27
CA TRP A 483 -9.64 -31.38 4.89
C TRP A 483 -10.15 -32.61 4.11
N ASP A 484 -10.14 -32.51 2.78
CA ASP A 484 -10.65 -33.53 1.88
C ASP A 484 -9.63 -33.87 0.78
N LYS A 485 -9.93 -34.90 -0.02
CA LYS A 485 -9.02 -35.43 -1.05
C LYS A 485 -8.95 -34.58 -2.32
N GLY A 486 -9.83 -33.59 -2.46
CA GLY A 486 -9.83 -32.67 -3.60
C GLY A 486 -8.78 -31.57 -3.47
N VAL A 487 -8.21 -31.36 -2.27
CA VAL A 487 -7.08 -30.44 -2.06
C VAL A 487 -5.81 -31.08 -2.58
N SER A 488 -5.17 -30.44 -3.56
CA SER A 488 -3.97 -30.95 -4.20
C SER A 488 -2.70 -30.63 -3.38
N ALA A 489 -1.58 -31.26 -3.73
CA ALA A 489 -0.28 -30.91 -3.14
C ALA A 489 0.20 -29.51 -3.58
N MET A 490 -0.23 -29.05 -4.76
CA MET A 490 0.03 -27.68 -5.22
C MET A 490 -0.77 -26.68 -4.38
N ASP A 491 -2.03 -26.96 -4.05
CA ASP A 491 -2.85 -26.10 -3.18
C ASP A 491 -2.23 -25.95 -1.78
N LEU A 492 -1.80 -27.07 -1.17
CA LEU A 492 -1.13 -27.06 0.13
C LEU A 492 0.13 -26.19 0.13
N GLN A 493 0.96 -26.33 -0.91
CA GLN A 493 2.20 -25.58 -1.05
C GLN A 493 1.92 -24.09 -1.32
N SER A 494 0.98 -23.79 -2.22
CA SER A 494 0.50 -22.43 -2.53
C SER A 494 0.10 -21.65 -1.29
N VAL A 495 -0.78 -22.23 -0.47
CA VAL A 495 -1.26 -21.55 0.74
C VAL A 495 -0.16 -21.41 1.79
N ALA A 496 0.74 -22.39 1.88
CA ALA A 496 1.89 -22.31 2.78
C ALA A 496 2.85 -21.18 2.38
N ASP A 497 3.13 -21.04 1.08
CA ASP A 497 4.02 -19.99 0.56
C ASP A 497 3.38 -18.59 0.70
N LEU A 498 2.08 -18.46 0.39
CA LEU A 498 1.31 -17.23 0.64
C LEU A 498 1.34 -16.84 2.12
N PHE A 499 1.07 -17.79 3.02
CA PHE A 499 1.07 -17.54 4.46
C PHE A 499 2.43 -17.06 4.97
N GLU A 500 3.52 -17.74 4.58
CA GLU A 500 4.88 -17.37 5.01
C GLU A 500 5.37 -16.07 4.39
N HIS A 501 4.88 -15.71 3.21
CA HIS A 501 5.15 -14.42 2.60
C HIS A 501 4.51 -13.28 3.40
N VAL A 502 3.22 -13.40 3.73
CA VAL A 502 2.48 -12.28 4.35
C VAL A 502 2.68 -12.17 5.86
N TYR A 503 2.97 -13.28 6.55
CA TYR A 503 3.05 -13.30 8.01
C TYR A 503 4.01 -12.25 8.60
N PRO A 504 5.27 -12.11 8.12
CA PRO A 504 6.20 -11.14 8.68
C PRO A 504 5.72 -9.70 8.56
N GLU A 505 4.97 -9.38 7.50
CA GLU A 505 4.46 -8.04 7.24
C GLU A 505 3.34 -7.69 8.22
N VAL A 506 2.35 -8.57 8.38
CA VAL A 506 1.23 -8.37 9.30
C VAL A 506 1.71 -8.33 10.75
N ALA A 507 2.59 -9.26 11.14
CA ALA A 507 3.17 -9.31 12.49
C ALA A 507 3.96 -8.02 12.80
N SER A 508 4.74 -7.53 11.83
CA SER A 508 5.50 -6.28 11.96
C SER A 508 4.58 -5.06 12.07
N ALA A 509 3.57 -4.94 11.20
CA ALA A 509 2.66 -3.81 11.15
C ALA A 509 1.80 -3.68 12.42
N THR A 510 1.26 -4.79 12.91
CA THR A 510 0.41 -4.83 14.11
C THR A 510 1.21 -4.89 15.42
N GLY A 511 2.48 -5.31 15.33
CA GLY A 511 3.33 -5.61 16.49
C GLY A 511 2.81 -6.79 17.31
N LEU A 512 2.10 -7.73 16.66
CA LEU A 512 1.54 -8.95 17.21
C LEU A 512 2.31 -10.16 16.68
N ALA A 513 2.18 -11.29 17.37
CA ALA A 513 2.77 -12.56 16.96
C ALA A 513 1.85 -13.70 17.41
N GLU A 514 1.84 -14.80 16.68
CA GLU A 514 1.14 -16.01 17.04
C GLU A 514 1.72 -16.62 18.32
N GLN A 515 0.85 -17.19 19.15
CA GLN A 515 1.25 -17.90 20.36
C GLN A 515 1.72 -19.33 20.07
N SER A 516 1.26 -19.87 18.94
CA SER A 516 1.57 -21.19 18.41
C SER A 516 1.32 -21.17 16.90
N ARG A 517 1.88 -22.12 16.16
CA ARG A 517 1.60 -22.27 14.72
C ARG A 517 0.11 -22.23 14.44
N ILE A 518 -0.26 -21.42 13.44
CA ILE A 518 -1.64 -21.28 12.99
C ILE A 518 -2.00 -22.50 12.14
N GLN A 519 -3.16 -23.11 12.40
CA GLN A 519 -3.68 -24.20 11.60
C GLN A 519 -4.49 -23.63 10.44
N VAL A 520 -4.01 -23.80 9.21
CA VAL A 520 -4.72 -23.36 8.01
C VAL A 520 -5.33 -24.59 7.35
N THR A 521 -6.66 -24.74 7.42
CA THR A 521 -7.38 -25.90 6.87
C THR A 521 -8.01 -25.54 5.52
N LEU A 522 -7.72 -26.33 4.49
CA LEU A 522 -8.16 -26.10 3.13
C LEU A 522 -9.32 -27.02 2.75
N TYR A 523 -10.31 -26.46 2.06
CA TYR A 523 -11.50 -27.14 1.58
C TYR A 523 -11.58 -27.02 0.06
N SER A 524 -11.72 -28.14 -0.65
CA SER A 524 -11.74 -28.15 -2.12
C SER A 524 -13.08 -27.72 -2.72
N SER A 525 -14.14 -27.64 -1.91
CA SER A 525 -15.50 -27.33 -2.36
C SER A 525 -16.35 -26.67 -1.27
N ALA A 526 -17.34 -25.88 -1.70
CA ALA A 526 -18.31 -25.25 -0.81
C ALA A 526 -19.08 -26.28 0.04
N ASP A 527 -19.36 -27.47 -0.51
CA ASP A 527 -20.00 -28.55 0.25
C ASP A 527 -19.11 -29.06 1.39
N ALA A 528 -17.81 -29.28 1.15
CA ALA A 528 -16.88 -29.68 2.20
C ALA A 528 -16.76 -28.61 3.29
N TYR A 529 -16.70 -27.34 2.89
CA TYR A 529 -16.64 -26.18 3.78
C TYR A 529 -17.92 -26.04 4.62
N LYS A 530 -19.10 -26.20 4.01
CA LYS A 530 -20.38 -26.28 4.70
C LYS A 530 -20.45 -27.43 5.71
N GLN A 531 -19.97 -28.62 5.33
CA GLN A 531 -19.95 -29.78 6.23
C GLN A 531 -19.08 -29.55 7.46
N HIS A 532 -17.99 -28.81 7.33
CA HIS A 532 -17.16 -28.40 8.46
C HIS A 532 -17.96 -27.57 9.47
N PHE A 533 -18.61 -26.48 9.04
CA PHE A 533 -19.43 -25.67 9.95
C PHE A 533 -20.62 -26.45 10.54
N LEU A 534 -21.22 -27.38 9.80
CA LEU A 534 -22.22 -28.29 10.39
C LEU A 534 -21.64 -29.13 11.54
N GLN A 535 -20.39 -29.59 11.45
CA GLN A 535 -19.70 -30.36 12.50
C GLN A 535 -19.34 -29.50 13.71
N GLU A 536 -19.03 -28.21 13.50
CA GLU A 536 -18.82 -27.22 14.57
C GLU A 536 -20.13 -26.81 15.29
N GLY A 537 -21.27 -27.27 14.76
CA GLY A 537 -22.59 -27.17 15.38
C GLY A 537 -23.41 -25.96 14.94
N TYR A 538 -23.08 -25.37 13.79
CA TYR A 538 -23.90 -24.37 13.13
C TYR A 538 -25.18 -24.98 12.57
N SER A 539 -26.23 -24.18 12.42
CA SER A 539 -27.43 -24.62 11.71
C SER A 539 -27.15 -24.83 10.23
N ALA A 540 -28.00 -25.61 9.56
CA ALA A 540 -27.85 -25.85 8.13
C ALA A 540 -27.97 -24.57 7.27
N GLY A 541 -28.74 -23.58 7.73
CA GLY A 541 -28.86 -22.28 7.08
C GLY A 541 -27.59 -21.45 7.22
N GLU A 542 -27.06 -21.32 8.45
CA GLU A 542 -25.82 -20.57 8.70
C GLU A 542 -24.62 -21.19 7.98
N ALA A 543 -24.46 -22.52 8.05
CA ALA A 543 -23.37 -23.21 7.37
C ALA A 543 -23.45 -23.10 5.84
N ALA A 544 -24.66 -23.07 5.28
CA ALA A 544 -24.84 -22.81 3.85
C ALA A 544 -24.48 -21.36 3.52
N SER A 545 -24.95 -20.40 4.31
CA SER A 545 -24.64 -18.97 4.14
C SER A 545 -23.14 -18.71 4.20
N LEU A 546 -22.42 -19.32 5.16
CA LEU A 546 -20.95 -19.23 5.25
C LEU A 546 -20.28 -19.78 4.00
N ALA A 547 -20.68 -20.97 3.55
CA ALA A 547 -20.08 -21.58 2.37
C ALA A 547 -20.40 -20.87 1.05
N GLU A 548 -21.48 -20.08 1.01
CA GLU A 548 -21.90 -19.29 -0.14
C GLU A 548 -21.29 -17.89 -0.14
N ASN A 549 -21.04 -17.29 1.04
CA ASN A 549 -20.69 -15.88 1.18
C ASN A 549 -19.29 -15.61 1.76
N SER A 550 -18.53 -16.62 2.16
CA SER A 550 -17.18 -16.46 2.71
C SER A 550 -16.15 -17.30 1.94
N VAL A 551 -14.99 -16.70 1.72
CA VAL A 551 -13.82 -17.32 1.09
C VAL A 551 -12.95 -18.01 2.15
N ALA A 552 -12.90 -17.43 3.36
CA ALA A 552 -12.19 -17.97 4.49
C ALA A 552 -12.82 -17.50 5.81
N ALA A 553 -12.41 -18.13 6.91
CA ALA A 553 -12.86 -17.78 8.25
C ALA A 553 -11.80 -18.13 9.30
N GLU A 554 -11.57 -17.20 10.22
CA GLU A 554 -10.87 -17.42 11.48
C GLU A 554 -11.74 -18.18 12.48
N GLU A 555 -11.17 -19.21 13.12
CA GLU A 555 -11.86 -20.08 14.08
C GLU A 555 -11.10 -20.17 15.42
N GLY A 556 -11.14 -19.11 16.21
CA GLY A 556 -10.71 -19.13 17.61
C GLY A 556 -9.49 -18.27 17.90
N LEU A 557 -8.32 -18.90 18.09
CA LEU A 557 -7.06 -18.19 18.41
C LEU A 557 -5.91 -18.55 17.46
N ASN A 558 -6.08 -19.62 16.67
CA ASN A 558 -4.99 -20.22 15.90
C ASN A 558 -5.49 -21.11 14.76
N GLN A 559 -6.67 -20.86 14.22
CA GLN A 559 -7.21 -21.64 13.11
C GLN A 559 -7.78 -20.72 12.04
N ILE A 560 -7.46 -21.00 10.80
CA ILE A 560 -8.00 -20.35 9.59
C ILE A 560 -8.53 -21.46 8.70
N SER A 561 -9.74 -21.31 8.18
CA SER A 561 -10.40 -22.26 7.29
C SER A 561 -10.61 -21.61 5.92
N VAL A 562 -10.07 -22.17 4.82
CA VAL A 562 -10.01 -21.53 3.50
C VAL A 562 -10.72 -22.37 2.42
N LEU A 563 -11.63 -21.76 1.67
CA LEU A 563 -12.29 -22.34 0.50
C LEU A 563 -11.49 -22.07 -0.78
N LEU A 564 -10.83 -23.11 -1.32
CA LEU A 564 -9.88 -22.96 -2.43
C LEU A 564 -10.47 -22.42 -3.75
N PRO A 565 -11.64 -22.87 -4.24
CA PRO A 565 -12.20 -22.33 -5.48
C PRO A 565 -12.43 -20.82 -5.43
N ALA A 566 -12.77 -20.30 -4.24
CA ALA A 566 -12.98 -18.89 -4.03
C ALA A 566 -11.65 -18.14 -3.89
N LEU A 567 -10.66 -18.70 -3.17
CA LEU A 567 -9.30 -18.17 -3.10
C LEU A 567 -8.66 -17.97 -4.49
N HIS A 568 -8.88 -18.91 -5.42
CA HIS A 568 -8.36 -18.83 -6.79
C HIS A 568 -9.04 -17.76 -7.66
N GLN A 569 -10.21 -17.27 -7.25
CA GLN A 569 -10.96 -16.23 -7.96
C GLN A 569 -10.75 -14.83 -7.37
N THR A 570 -10.20 -14.76 -6.16
CA THR A 570 -9.90 -13.53 -5.42
C THR A 570 -8.40 -13.28 -5.33
N ASP A 571 -8.01 -12.10 -4.86
CA ASP A 571 -6.60 -11.90 -4.49
C ASP A 571 -6.29 -12.69 -3.21
N GLY A 572 -5.52 -13.78 -3.37
CA GLY A 572 -5.14 -14.66 -2.27
C GLY A 572 -4.28 -13.99 -1.19
N LEU A 573 -3.57 -12.90 -1.51
CA LEU A 573 -2.82 -12.11 -0.52
C LEU A 573 -3.77 -11.38 0.41
N ASN A 574 -4.80 -10.73 -0.16
CA ASN A 574 -5.82 -10.02 0.62
C ASN A 574 -6.50 -10.98 1.61
N VAL A 575 -7.05 -12.09 1.10
CA VAL A 575 -7.75 -13.08 1.92
C VAL A 575 -6.84 -13.63 3.03
N MET A 576 -5.60 -14.01 2.71
CA MET A 576 -4.72 -14.59 3.72
C MET A 576 -4.34 -13.58 4.80
N VAL A 577 -4.08 -12.33 4.44
CA VAL A 577 -3.76 -11.27 5.41
C VAL A 577 -4.97 -10.88 6.25
N HIS A 578 -6.15 -10.83 5.65
CA HIS A 578 -7.41 -10.57 6.34
C HIS A 578 -7.60 -11.58 7.49
N GLU A 579 -7.58 -12.88 7.16
CA GLU A 579 -7.76 -13.93 8.17
C GLU A 579 -6.62 -14.01 9.18
N LEU A 580 -5.37 -13.82 8.73
CA LEU A 580 -4.22 -13.77 9.63
C LEU A 580 -4.35 -12.61 10.63
N THR A 581 -4.88 -11.47 10.19
CA THR A 581 -5.08 -10.30 11.06
C THR A 581 -6.04 -10.65 12.18
N HIS A 582 -7.17 -11.32 11.89
CA HIS A 582 -8.06 -11.83 12.94
C HIS A 582 -7.35 -12.76 13.92
N ALA A 583 -6.62 -13.76 13.42
CA ALA A 583 -5.95 -14.74 14.26
C ALA A 583 -4.92 -14.10 15.19
N LEU A 584 -4.14 -13.13 14.69
CA LEU A 584 -3.17 -12.39 15.50
C LEU A 584 -3.85 -11.47 16.51
N VAL A 585 -4.89 -10.76 16.11
CA VAL A 585 -5.62 -9.82 16.96
C VAL A 585 -6.33 -10.55 18.12
N ALA A 586 -6.87 -11.74 17.86
CA ALA A 586 -7.49 -12.59 18.88
C ALA A 586 -6.52 -12.99 20.01
N THR A 587 -5.20 -12.94 19.78
CA THR A 587 -4.19 -13.21 20.82
C THR A 587 -4.09 -12.15 21.90
N VAL A 588 -4.58 -10.93 21.65
CA VAL A 588 -4.46 -9.78 22.57
C VAL A 588 -5.78 -9.24 23.09
N SER A 589 -6.89 -9.48 22.40
CA SER A 589 -8.20 -9.06 22.87
C SER A 589 -9.30 -9.95 22.33
N SER A 590 -10.29 -10.21 23.19
CA SER A 590 -11.54 -10.91 22.83
C SER A 590 -12.77 -10.00 22.86
N ALA A 591 -12.60 -8.73 23.30
CA ALA A 591 -13.67 -7.75 23.41
C ALA A 591 -13.73 -6.76 22.24
N ILE A 592 -12.92 -6.95 21.20
CA ILE A 592 -12.93 -6.07 20.02
C ILE A 592 -14.31 -6.15 19.36
N PRO A 593 -14.98 -5.00 19.14
CA PRO A 593 -16.26 -5.00 18.45
C PRO A 593 -16.04 -5.44 17.00
N SER A 594 -17.01 -6.18 16.44
CA SER A 594 -16.93 -6.74 15.07
C SER A 594 -16.49 -5.68 14.05
N TRP A 595 -17.08 -4.48 14.06
CA TRP A 595 -16.69 -3.43 13.12
C TRP A 595 -15.19 -3.07 13.14
N ALA A 596 -14.55 -3.10 14.32
CA ALA A 596 -13.12 -2.79 14.43
C ALA A 596 -12.25 -4.00 14.07
N ASN A 597 -12.75 -5.21 14.30
CA ASN A 597 -12.08 -6.45 13.94
C ASN A 597 -12.06 -6.62 12.41
N GLU A 598 -13.23 -6.55 11.76
CA GLU A 598 -13.38 -6.66 10.31
C GLU A 598 -12.70 -5.49 9.60
N GLY A 599 -12.91 -4.27 10.08
CA GLY A 599 -12.30 -3.10 9.46
C GLY A 599 -10.76 -3.11 9.49
N LEU A 600 -10.14 -3.62 10.57
CA LEU A 600 -8.69 -3.79 10.64
C LEU A 600 -8.20 -4.91 9.72
N ALA A 601 -8.91 -6.04 9.66
CA ALA A 601 -8.56 -7.15 8.78
C ALA A 601 -8.64 -6.74 7.31
N TRP A 602 -9.69 -6.01 6.90
CA TRP A 602 -9.81 -5.46 5.55
C TRP A 602 -8.74 -4.41 5.24
N GLU A 603 -8.39 -3.51 6.15
CA GLU A 603 -7.29 -2.56 5.90
C GLU A 603 -5.99 -3.30 5.63
N MET A 604 -5.63 -4.26 6.49
CA MET A 604 -4.42 -5.04 6.31
C MET A 604 -4.47 -5.85 5.01
N GLY A 605 -5.63 -6.43 4.68
CA GLY A 605 -5.85 -7.21 3.46
C GLY A 605 -5.69 -6.38 2.18
N VAL A 606 -6.28 -5.17 2.14
CA VAL A 606 -6.11 -4.24 1.01
C VAL A 606 -4.67 -3.74 0.88
N ASP A 607 -3.99 -3.46 2.00
CA ASP A 607 -2.57 -3.10 1.99
C ASP A 607 -1.70 -4.23 1.42
N ALA A 608 -2.07 -5.49 1.69
CA ALA A 608 -1.39 -6.66 1.15
C ALA A 608 -1.71 -6.92 -0.33
N GLU A 609 -2.95 -6.68 -0.75
CA GLU A 609 -3.35 -6.71 -2.17
C GLU A 609 -2.52 -5.73 -2.99
N LEU A 610 -2.26 -4.53 -2.45
CA LEU A 610 -1.39 -3.53 -3.07
C LEU A 610 0.06 -4.04 -3.22
N ASP A 611 0.51 -4.97 -2.37
CA ASP A 611 1.84 -5.58 -2.39
C ASP A 611 2.97 -4.54 -2.55
N GLY A 612 2.86 -3.45 -1.78
CA GLY A 612 3.82 -2.34 -1.82
C GLY A 612 3.83 -1.52 -3.12
N SER A 613 2.85 -1.70 -4.00
CA SER A 613 2.67 -0.89 -5.21
C SER A 613 2.65 0.61 -4.85
N GLN A 614 3.34 1.39 -5.69
CA GLN A 614 3.36 2.85 -5.61
C GLN A 614 2.56 3.48 -6.76
N ASP A 615 1.83 2.68 -7.54
CA ASP A 615 1.02 3.21 -8.62
C ASP A 615 -0.16 4.01 -8.03
N PRO A 616 -0.25 5.33 -8.28
CA PRO A 616 -1.31 6.16 -7.74
C PRO A 616 -2.71 5.72 -8.21
N VAL A 617 -2.80 5.08 -9.36
CA VAL A 617 -4.07 4.56 -9.87
C VAL A 617 -4.47 3.31 -9.10
N LEU A 618 -3.57 2.36 -8.83
CA LEU A 618 -3.89 1.18 -8.00
C LEU A 618 -4.20 1.55 -6.54
N THR A 619 -3.36 2.39 -5.95
CA THR A 619 -3.50 2.80 -4.54
C THR A 619 -4.76 3.62 -4.26
N SER A 620 -5.38 4.20 -5.30
CA SER A 620 -6.72 4.79 -5.19
C SER A 620 -7.82 3.80 -5.58
N ALA A 621 -7.57 2.96 -6.58
CA ALA A 621 -8.57 2.08 -7.15
C ALA A 621 -9.02 0.93 -6.24
N ILE A 622 -8.09 0.20 -5.62
CA ILE A 622 -8.43 -0.95 -4.77
C ILE A 622 -9.23 -0.51 -3.54
N PRO A 623 -8.85 0.54 -2.79
CA PRO A 623 -9.71 1.05 -1.72
C PRO A 623 -11.08 1.49 -2.22
N TRP A 624 -11.13 2.19 -3.36
CA TRP A 624 -12.38 2.74 -3.89
C TRP A 624 -13.36 1.67 -4.39
N SER A 625 -12.88 0.64 -5.08
CA SER A 625 -13.73 -0.48 -5.54
C SER A 625 -14.43 -1.16 -4.37
N ASN A 626 -13.75 -1.28 -3.23
CA ASN A 626 -14.29 -1.81 -1.99
C ASN A 626 -15.32 -0.87 -1.33
N TRP A 627 -15.26 0.46 -1.53
CA TRP A 627 -16.22 1.39 -0.92
C TRP A 627 -17.54 1.52 -1.68
N MET A 628 -17.54 1.16 -2.95
CA MET A 628 -18.63 1.45 -3.87
C MET A 628 -19.98 0.82 -3.47
N ASP A 629 -19.97 -0.41 -2.93
CA ASP A 629 -21.17 -1.08 -2.41
C ASP A 629 -21.78 -0.27 -1.25
N THR A 630 -20.94 0.14 -0.28
CA THR A 630 -21.36 0.96 0.86
C THR A 630 -21.94 2.30 0.41
N LEU A 631 -21.35 2.96 -0.59
CA LEU A 631 -21.86 4.23 -1.13
C LEU A 631 -23.19 4.05 -1.88
N THR A 632 -23.38 2.92 -2.57
CA THR A 632 -24.63 2.57 -3.24
C THR A 632 -25.77 2.46 -2.24
N HIS A 633 -25.56 1.74 -1.14
CA HIS A 633 -26.53 1.60 -0.06
C HIS A 633 -26.74 2.90 0.72
N GLN A 634 -25.69 3.72 0.88
CA GLN A 634 -25.83 5.06 1.44
C GLN A 634 -26.73 5.94 0.58
N ARG A 635 -26.60 5.87 -0.75
CA ARG A 635 -27.44 6.61 -1.71
C ARG A 635 -28.88 6.10 -1.71
N ALA A 636 -29.08 4.79 -1.58
CA ALA A 636 -30.40 4.16 -1.47
C ALA A 636 -31.10 4.45 -0.13
N GLY A 637 -30.35 4.86 0.90
CA GLY A 637 -30.87 5.20 2.22
C GLY A 637 -31.14 3.98 3.11
N ASP A 638 -30.57 2.83 2.77
CA ASP A 638 -30.68 1.58 3.53
C ASP A 638 -29.40 1.21 4.29
N LEU A 639 -28.32 2.00 4.15
CA LEU A 639 -27.11 1.86 4.97
C LEU A 639 -27.42 2.04 6.46
N ARG A 640 -27.04 1.06 7.28
CA ARG A 640 -27.22 1.11 8.74
C ARG A 640 -26.11 1.94 9.39
N PRO A 641 -26.32 2.47 10.62
CA PRO A 641 -25.24 3.10 11.38
C PRO A 641 -24.09 2.13 11.67
N LEU A 642 -22.85 2.64 11.66
CA LEU A 642 -21.65 1.87 11.99
C LEU A 642 -21.80 1.16 13.36
N GLY A 643 -21.45 -0.12 13.40
CA GLY A 643 -21.57 -0.97 14.59
C GLY A 643 -22.99 -1.42 14.94
N GLN A 644 -24.00 -1.08 14.13
CA GLN A 644 -25.39 -1.54 14.29
C GLN A 644 -25.87 -2.46 13.16
N ALA A 645 -25.12 -2.58 12.06
CA ALA A 645 -25.40 -3.56 11.01
C ALA A 645 -25.09 -4.98 11.49
N ASP A 646 -25.94 -5.91 11.08
CA ASP A 646 -25.68 -7.34 11.20
C ASP A 646 -25.19 -7.84 9.83
N PRO A 647 -23.96 -8.37 9.70
CA PRO A 647 -23.46 -8.94 8.44
C PRO A 647 -24.36 -10.04 7.86
N LEU A 648 -25.27 -10.60 8.65
CA LEU A 648 -26.22 -11.64 8.24
C LEU A 648 -27.56 -11.13 7.72
N ASP A 649 -27.93 -9.88 8.01
CA ASP A 649 -29.28 -9.33 7.77
C ASP A 649 -29.26 -8.03 6.96
N THR A 650 -28.12 -7.72 6.33
CA THR A 650 -27.97 -6.55 5.45
C THR A 650 -28.00 -6.93 3.98
N ALA A 651 -28.49 -6.02 3.14
CA ALA A 651 -28.48 -6.16 1.69
C ALA A 651 -27.11 -5.84 1.05
N TYR A 652 -26.11 -5.53 1.88
CA TYR A 652 -24.79 -5.03 1.50
C TYR A 652 -23.70 -5.64 2.35
N ASN A 653 -22.44 -5.53 1.90
CA ASN A 653 -21.30 -5.97 2.68
C ASN A 653 -20.95 -4.96 3.78
N VAL A 654 -21.39 -5.24 5.01
CA VAL A 654 -21.09 -4.41 6.19
C VAL A 654 -19.59 -4.25 6.44
N GLU A 655 -18.78 -5.25 6.10
CA GLU A 655 -17.34 -5.21 6.37
C GLU A 655 -16.65 -4.13 5.54
N LEU A 656 -17.24 -3.74 4.39
CA LEU A 656 -16.75 -2.61 3.58
C LEU A 656 -17.03 -1.25 4.24
N GLN A 657 -18.13 -1.14 5.00
CA GLN A 657 -18.40 0.03 5.85
C GLN A 657 -17.42 0.08 7.04
N ASP A 658 -17.10 -1.08 7.60
CA ASP A 658 -16.17 -1.25 8.71
C ASP A 658 -14.73 -0.93 8.29
N TYR A 659 -14.32 -1.40 7.11
CA TYR A 659 -13.08 -1.04 6.42
C TYR A 659 -12.97 0.47 6.27
N TRP A 660 -13.98 1.13 5.69
CA TRP A 660 -14.00 2.58 5.50
C TRP A 660 -13.83 3.33 6.83
N ALA A 661 -14.50 2.88 7.90
CA ALA A 661 -14.34 3.47 9.22
C ALA A 661 -12.91 3.27 9.76
N MET A 662 -12.35 2.07 9.66
CA MET A 662 -10.99 1.80 10.10
C MET A 662 -9.96 2.62 9.33
N HIS A 663 -10.12 2.71 8.01
CA HIS A 663 -9.28 3.50 7.13
C HIS A 663 -9.24 4.98 7.56
N GLN A 664 -10.39 5.56 7.97
CA GLN A 664 -10.42 6.92 8.54
C GLN A 664 -9.64 7.04 9.85
N LEU A 665 -9.73 6.04 10.75
CA LEU A 665 -8.97 6.05 11.99
C LEU A 665 -7.47 5.96 11.74
N ILE A 666 -7.05 5.08 10.84
CA ILE A 666 -5.63 4.88 10.48
C ILE A 666 -5.09 6.12 9.78
N THR A 667 -5.82 6.67 8.81
CA THR A 667 -5.44 7.91 8.13
C THR A 667 -5.28 9.09 9.10
N ARG A 668 -6.20 9.22 10.07
CA ARG A 668 -6.20 10.36 11.00
C ARG A 668 -5.24 10.20 12.19
N PHE A 669 -5.15 9.00 12.75
CA PHE A 669 -4.45 8.75 14.03
C PHE A 669 -3.27 7.77 13.89
N GLY A 670 -3.17 7.05 12.77
CA GLY A 670 -2.17 6.03 12.49
C GLY A 670 -2.52 4.66 13.06
N LEU A 671 -2.06 3.60 12.38
CA LEU A 671 -2.15 2.21 12.85
C LEU A 671 -1.66 2.02 14.30
N PRO A 672 -0.57 2.67 14.77
CA PRO A 672 -0.16 2.54 16.18
C PRO A 672 -1.21 3.02 17.20
N ALA A 673 -2.08 3.97 16.85
CA ALA A 673 -3.18 4.38 17.71
C ALA A 673 -4.28 3.31 17.75
N VAL A 674 -4.65 2.75 16.60
CA VAL A 674 -5.58 1.63 16.50
C VAL A 674 -5.10 0.43 17.31
N MET A 675 -3.82 0.07 17.21
CA MET A 675 -3.27 -1.04 18.00
C MET A 675 -3.23 -0.78 19.50
N ARG A 676 -3.15 0.49 19.94
CA ARG A 676 -3.33 0.82 21.38
C ARG A 676 -4.77 0.59 21.81
N TYR A 677 -5.75 1.00 21.00
CA TYR A 677 -7.17 0.75 21.25
C TYR A 677 -7.45 -0.76 21.35
N VAL A 678 -7.00 -1.56 20.38
CA VAL A 678 -7.13 -3.02 20.35
C VAL A 678 -6.60 -3.67 21.64
N ARG A 679 -5.44 -3.23 22.13
CA ARG A 679 -4.85 -3.79 23.36
C ARG A 679 -5.53 -3.31 24.64
N ALA A 680 -6.18 -2.14 24.62
CA ALA A 680 -6.79 -1.52 25.79
C ALA A 680 -8.22 -1.98 26.06
N ILE A 681 -8.96 -2.37 25.01
CA ILE A 681 -10.41 -2.53 25.08
C ILE A 681 -10.91 -3.60 26.06
N ASP A 682 -10.11 -4.65 26.31
CA ASP A 682 -10.47 -5.70 27.29
C ASP A 682 -10.52 -5.19 28.75
N HIS A 683 -9.86 -4.06 29.04
CA HIS A 683 -9.71 -3.56 30.42
C HIS A 683 -10.04 -2.08 30.60
N ASP A 684 -10.31 -1.36 29.51
CA ASP A 684 -10.74 0.04 29.53
C ASP A 684 -12.03 0.18 28.72
N PRO A 685 -13.20 0.31 29.38
CA PRO A 685 -14.48 0.49 28.68
C PRO A 685 -14.55 1.80 27.87
N ASP A 686 -13.67 2.76 28.19
CA ASP A 686 -13.56 4.06 27.52
C ASP A 686 -12.36 4.11 26.55
N ALA A 687 -11.74 2.95 26.25
CA ALA A 687 -10.51 2.83 25.45
C ALA A 687 -10.56 3.62 24.13
N PHE A 688 -11.70 3.61 23.45
CA PHE A 688 -11.89 4.35 22.20
C PHE A 688 -11.70 5.86 22.43
N SER A 689 -12.38 6.41 23.45
CA SER A 689 -12.32 7.83 23.76
C SER A 689 -10.96 8.27 24.29
N HIS A 690 -10.32 7.46 25.14
CA HIS A 690 -8.98 7.73 25.63
C HIS A 690 -7.92 7.67 24.51
N THR A 691 -8.12 6.82 23.50
CA THR A 691 -7.17 6.65 22.40
C THR A 691 -7.31 7.73 21.32
N PHE A 692 -8.55 8.04 20.90
CA PHE A 692 -8.82 8.91 19.75
C PHE A 692 -9.30 10.31 20.15
N GLY A 693 -9.53 10.57 21.44
CA GLY A 693 -10.00 11.86 21.94
C GLY A 693 -11.44 12.20 21.56
N MET A 694 -12.26 11.20 21.21
CA MET A 694 -13.67 11.36 20.85
C MET A 694 -14.47 10.09 21.18
N SER A 695 -15.77 10.22 21.42
CA SER A 695 -16.63 9.04 21.61
C SER A 695 -16.82 8.27 20.30
N PHE A 696 -17.14 6.98 20.41
CA PHE A 696 -17.47 6.14 19.26
C PHE A 696 -18.67 6.72 18.48
N ASP A 697 -19.74 7.14 19.17
CA ASP A 697 -20.91 7.74 18.51
C ASP A 697 -20.56 9.00 17.70
N ALA A 698 -19.65 9.84 18.20
CA ALA A 698 -19.21 11.02 17.46
C ALA A 698 -18.44 10.62 16.20
N PHE A 699 -17.60 9.58 16.29
CA PHE A 699 -16.87 9.03 15.16
C PHE A 699 -17.81 8.36 14.13
N ALA A 700 -18.72 7.49 14.56
CA ALA A 700 -19.70 6.83 13.71
C ALA A 700 -20.57 7.84 12.93
N ASN A 701 -21.01 8.91 13.59
CA ASN A 701 -21.73 10.00 12.93
C ASN A 701 -20.89 10.75 11.87
N GLN A 702 -19.58 10.92 12.12
CA GLN A 702 -18.67 11.52 11.14
C GLN A 702 -18.48 10.61 9.93
N VAL A 703 -18.34 9.31 10.14
CA VAL A 703 -18.27 8.31 9.07
C VAL A 703 -19.53 8.36 8.22
N GLN A 704 -20.72 8.31 8.83
CA GLN A 704 -21.99 8.36 8.11
C GLN A 704 -22.15 9.67 7.32
N ALA A 705 -21.80 10.81 7.90
CA ALA A 705 -21.86 12.10 7.21
C ALA A 705 -20.90 12.15 6.01
N SER A 706 -19.71 11.59 6.14
CA SER A 706 -18.73 11.50 5.06
C SER A 706 -19.23 10.59 3.91
N LEU A 707 -19.80 9.43 4.24
CA LEU A 707 -20.41 8.54 3.25
C LEU A 707 -21.59 9.24 2.55
N ALA A 708 -22.46 9.91 3.28
CA ALA A 708 -23.59 10.64 2.70
C ALA A 708 -23.12 11.78 1.76
N GLN A 709 -22.05 12.49 2.12
CA GLN A 709 -21.45 13.50 1.26
C GLN A 709 -20.89 12.91 -0.04
N GLN A 710 -20.21 11.77 0.02
CA GLN A 710 -19.67 11.09 -1.15
C GLN A 710 -20.78 10.49 -2.01
N ALA A 711 -21.75 9.83 -1.41
CA ALA A 711 -22.90 9.24 -2.10
C ALA A 711 -23.72 10.28 -2.90
N ALA A 712 -23.68 11.56 -2.50
CA ALA A 712 -24.34 12.67 -3.17
C ALA A 712 -23.59 13.22 -4.40
N GLN A 713 -22.35 12.81 -4.65
CA GLN A 713 -21.59 13.21 -5.83
C GLN A 713 -22.20 12.58 -7.09
N SER A 714 -22.15 13.30 -8.20
CA SER A 714 -22.67 12.86 -9.50
C SER A 714 -21.54 12.41 -10.43
N ASP A 715 -21.84 11.41 -11.26
CA ASP A 715 -20.90 10.85 -12.22
C ASP A 715 -20.88 11.77 -13.46
N ALA A 716 -19.78 12.48 -13.66
CA ALA A 716 -19.62 13.41 -14.79
C ALA A 716 -18.80 12.80 -15.94
N GLY A 717 -18.18 11.64 -15.71
CA GLY A 717 -17.11 11.08 -16.50
C GLY A 717 -15.74 11.50 -15.99
N PHE A 718 -14.71 11.10 -16.73
CA PHE A 718 -13.32 11.31 -16.35
C PHE A 718 -12.41 11.51 -17.57
N THR A 719 -11.23 12.07 -17.32
CA THR A 719 -10.10 12.00 -18.24
C THR A 719 -9.15 10.91 -17.77
N MET A 720 -8.95 9.92 -18.62
CA MET A 720 -7.97 8.87 -18.46
C MET A 720 -6.66 9.28 -19.12
N ARG A 721 -5.57 9.20 -18.36
CA ARG A 721 -4.21 9.34 -18.87
C ARG A 721 -3.67 7.95 -19.21
N LEU A 722 -3.63 7.65 -20.50
CA LEU A 722 -3.25 6.34 -21.05
C LEU A 722 -1.82 6.37 -21.60
N ALA A 723 -0.91 5.59 -21.02
CA ALA A 723 0.42 5.36 -21.54
C ALA A 723 0.42 4.14 -22.48
N VAL A 724 1.05 4.31 -23.65
CA VAL A 724 1.29 3.24 -24.62
C VAL A 724 2.74 2.82 -24.47
N LEU A 725 2.96 1.63 -23.93
CA LEU A 725 4.30 1.11 -23.62
C LEU A 725 5.06 0.74 -24.91
N ALA A 726 6.35 0.43 -24.78
CA ALA A 726 7.16 0.00 -25.92
C ALA A 726 6.56 -1.25 -26.57
N GLY A 727 6.32 -1.20 -27.89
CA GLY A 727 5.63 -2.27 -28.62
C GLY A 727 4.10 -2.31 -28.44
N GLY A 728 3.53 -1.33 -27.74
CA GLY A 728 2.08 -1.17 -27.58
C GLY A 728 1.35 -0.86 -28.90
N PRO A 729 0.01 -0.85 -28.86
CA PRO A 729 -0.82 -0.71 -30.07
C PRO A 729 -0.80 0.72 -30.63
N ASP A 730 -1.11 0.84 -31.93
CA ASP A 730 -1.45 2.12 -32.56
C ASP A 730 -2.94 2.51 -32.42
N THR A 731 -3.74 1.56 -31.91
CA THR A 731 -5.20 1.63 -31.82
C THR A 731 -5.70 0.92 -30.58
N VAL A 732 -6.58 1.58 -29.82
CA VAL A 732 -7.35 0.96 -28.73
C VAL A 732 -8.85 1.12 -28.96
N TYR A 733 -9.62 0.32 -28.24
CA TYR A 733 -11.07 0.37 -28.29
C TYR A 733 -11.59 0.65 -26.88
N ILE A 734 -12.58 1.52 -26.81
CA ILE A 734 -13.19 1.94 -25.55
C ILE A 734 -14.68 1.68 -25.67
N THR A 735 -15.22 0.84 -24.78
CA THR A 735 -16.65 0.57 -24.66
C THR A 735 -17.18 1.31 -23.44
N SER A 736 -18.23 2.11 -23.62
CA SER A 736 -18.91 2.80 -22.50
C SER A 736 -19.80 1.82 -21.71
N PRO A 737 -20.22 2.16 -20.48
CA PRO A 737 -21.20 1.40 -19.71
C PRO A 737 -22.51 1.07 -20.46
N ALA A 738 -22.91 1.93 -21.41
CA ALA A 738 -24.09 1.74 -22.25
C ALA A 738 -23.85 0.87 -23.51
N GLY A 739 -22.71 0.19 -23.61
CA GLY A 739 -22.34 -0.67 -24.74
C GLY A 739 -21.91 0.05 -26.03
N ARG A 740 -21.77 1.38 -26.01
CA ARG A 740 -21.25 2.15 -27.16
C ARG A 740 -19.75 1.96 -27.27
N ALA A 741 -19.27 1.48 -28.42
CA ALA A 741 -17.85 1.27 -28.66
C ALA A 741 -17.24 2.37 -29.53
N PHE A 742 -16.00 2.73 -29.21
CA PHE A 742 -15.20 3.73 -29.91
C PHE A 742 -13.83 3.15 -30.24
N GLN A 743 -13.32 3.44 -31.43
CA GLN A 743 -11.95 3.19 -31.84
C GLN A 743 -11.16 4.49 -31.67
N VAL A 744 -10.08 4.45 -30.90
CA VAL A 744 -9.11 5.54 -30.76
C VAL A 744 -7.82 5.11 -31.45
N SER A 745 -7.45 5.81 -32.52
CA SER A 745 -6.30 5.49 -33.38
C SER A 745 -5.32 6.65 -33.50
N GLY A 746 -4.08 6.34 -33.91
CA GLY A 746 -2.98 7.31 -33.98
C GLY A 746 -2.11 7.31 -32.72
N LEU A 747 -2.24 6.26 -31.90
CA LEU A 747 -1.38 6.04 -30.75
C LEU A 747 0.03 5.65 -31.22
N ALA A 748 1.02 6.04 -30.42
CA ALA A 748 2.42 5.73 -30.69
C ALA A 748 3.06 5.14 -29.42
N PRO A 749 3.82 4.03 -29.53
CA PRO A 749 4.59 3.48 -28.42
C PRO A 749 5.53 4.51 -27.77
N GLY A 750 5.63 4.48 -26.44
CA GLY A 750 6.43 5.41 -25.65
C GLY A 750 5.75 6.76 -25.35
N HIS A 751 4.49 6.94 -25.75
CA HIS A 751 3.75 8.18 -25.51
C HIS A 751 2.59 7.99 -24.51
N THR A 752 2.17 9.10 -23.91
CA THR A 752 1.01 9.18 -23.03
C THR A 752 -0.03 10.11 -23.63
N TYR A 753 -1.30 9.74 -23.51
CA TYR A 753 -2.43 10.44 -24.10
C TYR A 753 -3.53 10.66 -23.06
N ASP A 754 -4.18 11.82 -23.14
CA ASP A 754 -5.39 12.08 -22.38
C ASP A 754 -6.62 11.74 -23.24
N ILE A 755 -7.48 10.89 -22.69
CA ILE A 755 -8.72 10.42 -23.30
C ILE A 755 -9.87 10.70 -22.33
N THR A 756 -10.81 11.54 -22.73
CA THR A 756 -11.96 11.91 -21.93
C THR A 756 -13.13 10.98 -22.22
N CYS A 757 -13.63 10.30 -21.19
CA CYS A 757 -14.81 9.44 -21.19
C CYS A 757 -15.92 10.17 -20.44
N ARG A 758 -17.02 10.53 -21.10
CA ARG A 758 -18.13 11.30 -20.49
C ARG A 758 -19.29 10.42 -20.07
N ALA A 759 -20.00 10.81 -19.01
CA ALA A 759 -21.18 10.10 -18.51
C ALA A 759 -22.27 9.83 -19.56
N ASP A 760 -22.35 10.62 -20.64
CA ASP A 760 -23.25 10.37 -21.78
C ASP A 760 -22.81 9.21 -22.71
N GLY A 761 -21.74 8.50 -22.33
CA GLY A 761 -21.14 7.41 -23.08
C GLY A 761 -20.34 7.88 -24.30
N THR A 762 -19.90 9.14 -24.36
CA THR A 762 -19.03 9.64 -25.45
C THR A 762 -17.55 9.62 -25.07
N VAL A 763 -16.69 9.42 -26.07
CA VAL A 763 -15.23 9.46 -25.94
C VAL A 763 -14.67 10.62 -26.74
N GLN A 764 -13.75 11.37 -26.15
CA GLN A 764 -12.92 12.39 -26.81
C GLN A 764 -11.45 12.13 -26.52
N ALA A 765 -10.58 12.55 -27.44
CA ALA A 765 -9.14 12.37 -27.29
C ALA A 765 -8.42 13.66 -27.68
N ALA A 766 -7.19 13.84 -27.18
CA ALA A 766 -6.34 14.98 -27.50
C ALA A 766 -6.08 15.13 -29.02
N ALA A 767 -5.70 16.34 -29.43
CA ALA A 767 -5.39 16.65 -30.82
C ALA A 767 -4.29 15.72 -31.36
N GLY A 768 -4.52 15.16 -32.55
CA GLY A 768 -3.63 14.17 -33.18
C GLY A 768 -4.15 12.73 -33.11
N LEU A 769 -5.06 12.44 -32.18
CA LEU A 769 -5.77 11.17 -32.16
C LEU A 769 -7.07 11.24 -32.95
N ARG A 770 -7.46 10.13 -33.57
CA ARG A 770 -8.76 9.98 -34.25
C ARG A 770 -9.67 9.07 -33.43
N VAL A 771 -10.82 9.60 -33.04
CA VAL A 771 -11.92 8.85 -32.40
C VAL A 771 -13.00 8.56 -33.44
N ALA A 772 -13.39 7.31 -33.59
CA ALA A 772 -14.48 6.87 -34.48
C ALA A 772 -15.40 5.88 -33.75
N ALA A 773 -16.68 5.82 -34.11
CA ALA A 773 -17.56 4.76 -33.61
C ALA A 773 -17.06 3.38 -34.09
N ALA A 774 -17.06 2.39 -33.20
CA ALA A 774 -16.70 1.01 -33.50
C ALA A 774 -17.94 0.11 -33.39
N SER A 775 -17.94 -1.00 -34.12
CA SER A 775 -18.96 -2.06 -34.05
C SER A 775 -18.29 -3.42 -33.93
N GLY A 776 -19.00 -4.40 -33.37
CA GLY A 776 -18.47 -5.75 -33.12
C GLY A 776 -17.37 -5.77 -32.05
N VAL A 777 -17.37 -4.78 -31.16
CA VAL A 777 -16.49 -4.70 -29.99
C VAL A 777 -17.43 -4.64 -28.79
N GLY A 778 -17.29 -5.61 -27.89
CA GLY A 778 -18.02 -5.66 -26.62
C GLY A 778 -17.07 -5.50 -25.44
N GLY A 779 -17.61 -5.18 -24.28
CA GLY A 779 -16.94 -5.19 -23.00
C GLY A 779 -17.90 -5.69 -21.93
N PRO A 780 -17.46 -5.76 -20.66
CA PRO A 780 -18.37 -6.02 -19.56
C PRO A 780 -19.46 -4.93 -19.50
N ASP A 781 -20.68 -5.34 -19.16
CA ASP A 781 -21.80 -4.40 -19.00
C ASP A 781 -21.56 -3.48 -17.78
N GLY A 782 -22.03 -2.24 -17.86
CA GLY A 782 -22.04 -1.32 -16.72
C GLY A 782 -20.73 -0.59 -16.41
N VAL A 783 -19.63 -0.89 -17.10
CA VAL A 783 -18.32 -0.24 -16.88
C VAL A 783 -17.74 0.35 -18.17
N TRP A 784 -16.79 1.27 -18.03
CA TRP A 784 -15.91 1.63 -19.14
C TRP A 784 -14.88 0.53 -19.35
N PHE A 785 -14.61 0.18 -20.60
CA PHE A 785 -13.68 -0.90 -20.90
C PHE A 785 -12.71 -0.52 -22.01
N VAL A 786 -11.42 -0.48 -21.67
CA VAL A 786 -10.33 -0.11 -22.58
C VAL A 786 -9.59 -1.38 -22.99
N GLN A 787 -9.61 -1.69 -24.28
CA GLN A 787 -9.09 -2.96 -24.77
C GLN A 787 -8.28 -2.84 -26.04
N LEU A 788 -7.43 -3.85 -26.21
CA LEU A 788 -6.70 -4.12 -27.44
C LEU A 788 -7.63 -4.85 -28.41
N LYS A 789 -7.76 -4.38 -29.65
CA LYS A 789 -8.29 -5.23 -30.72
C LYS A 789 -7.11 -5.79 -31.49
N THR A 790 -6.59 -6.91 -30.99
CA THR A 790 -5.87 -7.82 -31.87
C THR A 790 -6.93 -8.48 -32.76
N SER A 791 -6.68 -8.51 -34.05
CA SER A 791 -7.61 -9.01 -35.06
C SER A 791 -7.96 -10.49 -34.82
N GLY A 792 -9.04 -10.78 -34.08
CA GLY A 792 -9.78 -12.05 -34.09
C GLY A 792 -9.12 -13.27 -33.43
N SER A 793 -7.91 -13.20 -32.91
CA SER A 793 -7.31 -14.29 -32.11
C SER A 793 -7.44 -13.97 -30.63
N LEU A 794 -8.44 -14.56 -30.00
CA LEU A 794 -8.45 -14.77 -28.55
C LEU A 794 -7.21 -15.60 -28.16
N PRO A 795 -6.64 -15.43 -26.95
CA PRO A 795 -7.05 -14.56 -25.86
C PRO A 795 -6.77 -13.06 -26.08
N TRP A 796 -7.51 -12.16 -25.41
CA TRP A 796 -7.21 -10.71 -25.37
C TRP A 796 -7.39 -10.15 -23.95
N GLN A 797 -6.82 -8.97 -23.71
CA GLN A 797 -6.84 -8.29 -22.41
C GLN A 797 -7.43 -6.89 -22.53
N GLY A 798 -8.05 -6.42 -21.46
CA GLY A 798 -8.51 -5.04 -21.32
C GLY A 798 -8.57 -4.59 -19.87
N ILE A 799 -8.78 -3.29 -19.65
CA ILE A 799 -8.86 -2.65 -18.34
C ILE A 799 -10.28 -2.12 -18.17
N ALA A 800 -10.97 -2.59 -17.14
CA ALA A 800 -12.25 -2.07 -16.69
C ALA A 800 -12.04 -0.86 -15.78
N LEU A 801 -12.76 0.20 -16.08
CA LEU A 801 -12.76 1.47 -15.38
C LEU A 801 -14.20 1.82 -15.04
N ASP A 802 -14.41 2.50 -13.94
CA ASP A 802 -15.72 3.04 -13.60
C ASP A 802 -15.56 4.45 -13.04
N ASP A 803 -16.66 5.20 -13.05
CA ASP A 803 -16.79 6.52 -12.42
C ASP A 803 -18.11 6.54 -11.70
N GLN A 804 -18.05 6.15 -10.43
CA GLN A 804 -19.19 6.16 -9.54
C GLN A 804 -18.91 7.11 -8.38
N PHE A 805 -19.94 7.88 -8.04
CA PHE A 805 -19.90 8.92 -7.03
C PHE A 805 -18.82 9.97 -7.34
N GLY A 806 -18.65 10.31 -8.62
CA GLY A 806 -17.74 11.36 -9.10
C GLY A 806 -16.25 11.07 -8.91
N ILE A 807 -15.87 9.82 -8.65
CA ILE A 807 -14.49 9.39 -8.48
C ILE A 807 -14.21 8.24 -9.47
N PRO A 808 -13.37 8.49 -10.50
CA PRO A 808 -12.97 7.45 -11.43
C PRO A 808 -11.90 6.55 -10.84
N TYR A 809 -11.99 5.26 -11.13
CA TYR A 809 -11.06 4.26 -10.63
C TYR A 809 -10.94 3.06 -11.59
N VAL A 810 -9.89 2.27 -11.41
CA VAL A 810 -9.73 0.98 -12.10
C VAL A 810 -10.52 -0.08 -11.35
N VAL A 811 -11.39 -0.80 -12.04
CA VAL A 811 -12.08 -1.95 -11.44
C VAL A 811 -11.14 -3.14 -11.43
N GLN A 812 -10.61 -3.51 -12.60
CA GLN A 812 -9.71 -4.65 -12.78
C GLN A 812 -9.16 -4.70 -14.22
N ALA A 813 -8.04 -5.38 -14.42
CA ALA A 813 -7.68 -5.92 -15.73
C ALA A 813 -8.35 -7.29 -15.92
N VAL A 814 -8.83 -7.56 -17.14
CA VAL A 814 -9.49 -8.83 -17.49
C VAL A 814 -8.77 -9.47 -18.65
N LEU A 815 -8.38 -10.73 -18.47
CA LEU A 815 -7.89 -11.63 -19.51
C LEU A 815 -9.05 -12.53 -19.97
N TYR A 816 -9.34 -12.51 -21.27
CA TYR A 816 -10.34 -13.38 -21.89
C TYR A 816 -9.67 -14.58 -22.55
N ASP A 817 -10.25 -15.77 -22.40
CA ASP A 817 -9.79 -17.01 -23.02
C ASP A 817 -10.09 -17.08 -24.53
N SER A 818 -9.72 -18.20 -25.17
CA SER A 818 -9.98 -18.49 -26.59
C SER A 818 -11.46 -18.57 -26.98
N ALA A 819 -12.37 -18.63 -26.01
CA ALA A 819 -13.83 -18.65 -26.18
C ALA A 819 -14.49 -17.29 -25.90
N GLY A 820 -13.73 -16.28 -25.50
CA GLY A 820 -14.25 -14.96 -25.15
C GLY A 820 -14.89 -14.90 -23.77
N GLN A 821 -14.59 -15.87 -22.91
CA GLN A 821 -14.98 -15.83 -21.51
C GLN A 821 -13.87 -15.20 -20.67
N PRO A 822 -14.19 -14.45 -19.61
CA PRO A 822 -13.19 -14.02 -18.63
C PRO A 822 -12.47 -15.25 -18.07
N ALA A 823 -11.19 -15.37 -18.36
CA ALA A 823 -10.32 -16.43 -17.85
C ALA A 823 -9.74 -16.04 -16.48
N HIS A 824 -9.39 -14.76 -16.33
CA HIS A 824 -8.78 -14.22 -15.13
C HIS A 824 -9.08 -12.72 -15.04
N ALA A 825 -9.32 -12.23 -13.83
CA ALA A 825 -9.44 -10.82 -13.55
C ALA A 825 -8.63 -10.49 -12.29
N TYR A 826 -7.93 -9.35 -12.32
CA TYR A 826 -6.98 -8.98 -11.28
C TYR A 826 -6.84 -7.46 -11.21
N PRO A 827 -6.55 -6.87 -10.04
CA PRO A 827 -6.27 -5.45 -9.93
C PRO A 827 -4.98 -5.15 -10.71
N ALA A 828 -5.06 -4.36 -11.78
CA ALA A 828 -3.89 -3.93 -12.52
C ALA A 828 -4.16 -2.66 -13.32
N THR A 829 -3.15 -1.81 -13.41
CA THR A 829 -3.19 -0.60 -14.24
C THR A 829 -2.63 -0.82 -15.63
N ALA A 830 -1.96 -1.95 -15.87
CA ALA A 830 -1.38 -2.29 -17.16
C ALA A 830 -1.78 -3.68 -17.64
N VAL A 831 -1.78 -3.83 -18.97
CA VAL A 831 -1.99 -5.12 -19.65
C VAL A 831 -0.78 -5.45 -20.51
N SER A 832 -0.52 -6.75 -20.68
CA SER A 832 0.68 -7.28 -21.33
C SER A 832 0.87 -6.82 -22.79
N GLY A 833 -0.21 -6.43 -23.47
CA GLY A 833 -0.14 -5.85 -24.81
C GLY A 833 0.27 -4.38 -24.88
N GLY A 834 0.84 -3.84 -23.80
CA GLY A 834 1.54 -2.55 -23.83
C GLY A 834 0.66 -1.33 -23.63
N LEU A 835 -0.38 -1.44 -22.80
CA LEU A 835 -1.18 -0.30 -22.35
C LEU A 835 -1.12 -0.20 -20.83
N GLN A 836 -1.06 1.03 -20.33
CA GLN A 836 -1.14 1.35 -18.91
C GLN A 836 -2.01 2.58 -18.67
N VAL A 837 -2.93 2.51 -17.72
CA VAL A 837 -3.63 3.67 -17.16
C VAL A 837 -2.75 4.27 -16.07
N VAL A 838 -2.17 5.44 -16.33
CA VAL A 838 -1.23 6.11 -15.41
C VAL A 838 -1.86 7.28 -14.65
N GLY A 839 -3.15 7.55 -14.89
CA GLY A 839 -3.90 8.57 -14.17
C GLY A 839 -5.37 8.56 -14.55
N LEU A 840 -6.21 8.92 -13.58
CA LEU A 840 -7.64 9.16 -13.75
C LEU A 840 -7.97 10.49 -13.09
N THR A 841 -8.71 11.34 -13.79
CA THR A 841 -9.09 12.68 -13.28
C THR A 841 -10.58 12.89 -13.51
N PRO A 842 -11.39 13.09 -12.45
CA PRO A 842 -12.82 13.33 -12.61
C PRO A 842 -13.09 14.60 -13.41
N LEU A 843 -14.21 14.61 -14.14
CA LEU A 843 -14.75 15.82 -14.75
C LEU A 843 -15.62 16.56 -13.71
N HIS A 844 -15.64 17.89 -13.78
CA HIS A 844 -16.43 18.75 -12.88
C HIS A 844 -17.35 19.67 -13.66
#